data_AF-A0A812LIE2-F1
#
_entry.id   AF-A0A812LIE2-F1
#
_cell.length_a   1.000
_cell.length_b   1.000
_cell.length_c   1.000
_cell.angle_alpha   90.00
_cell.angle_beta   90.00
_cell.angle_gamma   90.00
#
_symmetry.space_group_name_H-M   'P 1'
#
loop_
_entity.id
_entity.type
_entity.pdbx_description
1 polymer ?
#
loop_
_entity_poly.entity_id
_entity_poly.type
_entity_poly.pdbx_seq_one_letter_code
_entity_poly.pdbx_strand_id
1 'polypeptide(L)'
;MLRKHGGRYCIPYCHIAILHPSGSKRSTSVSSFFVQVVLLVAVVLFGCANNIAKQIAAQPLQRYTYMLGLSTAVAYVPLYWFILVLLLLIQVVPKSQFRFVWKRGEGQGRRVAAPVALLAVSALGDSLGDTIGAICTPHVSGPLHSLLSNCTPIFIALLSMCLLQERYSLMQSLALLGVFAAVVTGLLPSLEGLSATSEPVFAVILGGSCIFNAVAFVLKDLVFKRYKAENEDGLNIFVMNAHLALFQLPLTILLIPLNELLKQTNGEGIGAYTQEALHCVFGGQADSCGEDSNHAELAGRCVGIYVIFNVLWNMAVLLSVKHSGALVTFIALKAIFPVSTILFAYVDWPLLGPTHLSWLVWLSILLLLPSIAAYQYATQLQVQRALLHPSLGRCCWPLCPGRAERGPLLGGTLGPELCSEGGKTERVLSSCQCHGSAMASWACCDIGIHQAETMASAFFSLIDSIGETFEGVVENVENVVGTVEKEVEGAVQQMDAGVDLDDVLEARTTRTFLFSSESVNEGHPDKICDQVSDAVLDACLTADPKSKVACETATKDNMVMVAGEITTGAKLDYDKVVRGVVQQIGFDSFVDDLSSVDSKGLSYKTCEVLVRINKQSPDIAGGVHVGKDEMDVGAGDQGIMFGYASDETSDCMPLTHSMATRLGKTLTDVRKSGECWWLRPDGKTQVTIEYMQHPDGSVEPKKIHTVVISTQHAEPSKAKRTQECAGYSGAEMVAPTMEQMNKEIEEKVIKRTLQSIKLKNGQQAISLYGSHTHLHINPSGKFIIGGPQGDAGLTGRKIIIDTYGGWGAHGGGAFSGKDPTKVDRSAAYICRQMAKSVVSSGLSARCLVQLSYAIGVAKPLSLFVETYGSEKGALTVDDITNVLKIEFDCRPGAIAQSLALREPKYQDTAAYCHFGREPVTKNGIKFFEWENSKDLSKYKSMSSSQVEAALKASTYLTKWVD
;
A
#
# COMPACT_ATOMS: atom_id res chain seq x y z
N MET A 1 -56.37 29.30 3.90
CA MET A 1 -56.52 30.01 5.20
C MET A 1 -55.79 29.16 6.23
N LEU A 2 -54.81 29.56 7.04
CA LEU A 2 -54.26 30.85 7.50
C LEU A 2 -52.75 30.66 7.78
N ARG A 3 -51.98 31.75 7.59
CA ARG A 3 -50.56 31.91 7.99
C ARG A 3 -50.45 32.56 9.38
N LYS A 4 -49.21 32.48 9.92
CA LYS A 4 -48.49 33.35 10.89
C LYS A 4 -48.37 32.76 12.31
N HIS A 5 -47.29 32.90 13.06
CA HIS A 5 -45.91 33.42 12.89
C HIS A 5 -45.13 33.09 14.19
N GLY A 6 -43.79 33.06 14.11
CA GLY A 6 -42.86 33.16 15.24
C GLY A 6 -41.97 31.92 15.35
N GLY A 7 -40.67 31.89 15.05
CA GLY A 7 -39.66 32.94 14.95
C GLY A 7 -38.75 32.90 16.16
N ARG A 8 -37.56 32.26 16.06
CA ARG A 8 -36.22 32.82 16.39
C ARG A 8 -35.11 31.79 16.68
N TYR A 9 -33.98 32.06 16.02
CA TYR A 9 -32.56 31.84 16.32
C TYR A 9 -31.82 30.50 16.09
N CYS A 10 -30.73 30.69 15.34
CA CYS A 10 -29.59 29.84 14.99
C CYS A 10 -28.69 29.48 16.18
N ILE A 11 -27.95 28.37 16.08
CA ILE A 11 -26.47 28.26 15.94
C ILE A 11 -26.07 26.76 15.96
N PRO A 12 -24.96 26.37 15.32
CA PRO A 12 -24.75 25.04 14.72
C PRO A 12 -23.78 24.16 15.51
N TYR A 13 -23.81 22.85 15.23
CA TYR A 13 -22.64 21.98 15.41
C TYR A 13 -22.40 21.15 14.16
N CYS A 14 -21.23 21.39 13.57
CA CYS A 14 -20.52 20.50 12.66
C CYS A 14 -20.38 19.10 13.27
N HIS A 15 -20.59 18.05 12.47
CA HIS A 15 -19.61 16.97 12.31
C HIS A 15 -19.90 16.18 11.02
N ILE A 16 -19.02 16.40 10.03
CA ILE A 16 -18.37 15.44 9.13
C ILE A 16 -19.23 14.29 8.57
N ALA A 17 -19.72 14.49 7.35
CA ALA A 17 -19.86 13.44 6.34
C ALA A 17 -19.83 14.14 4.97
N ILE A 18 -18.78 13.91 4.16
CA ILE A 18 -18.75 14.40 2.77
C ILE A 18 -18.54 13.23 1.83
N LEU A 19 -19.52 13.17 0.92
CA LEU A 19 -19.79 12.22 -0.14
C LEU A 19 -18.80 12.33 -1.32
N HIS A 20 -18.65 11.20 -2.00
CA HIS A 20 -18.22 11.01 -3.39
C HIS A 20 -19.04 11.86 -4.40
N PRO A 21 -18.53 12.16 -5.63
CA PRO A 21 -18.77 11.25 -6.77
C PRO A 21 -17.69 11.12 -7.89
N SER A 22 -17.63 9.90 -8.44
CA SER A 22 -17.40 9.42 -9.83
C SER A 22 -16.15 9.81 -10.67
N GLY A 23 -15.50 8.76 -11.21
CA GLY A 23 -14.94 8.80 -12.57
C GLY A 23 -13.41 8.72 -12.73
N SER A 24 -12.72 7.77 -12.10
CA SER A 24 -11.50 7.13 -12.64
C SER A 24 -11.06 6.01 -11.69
N LYS A 25 -10.45 4.95 -12.24
CA LYS A 25 -9.87 3.80 -11.54
C LYS A 25 -9.19 4.24 -10.22
N ARG A 26 -9.77 3.90 -9.06
CA ARG A 26 -9.16 4.07 -7.73
C ARG A 26 -9.16 2.76 -6.97
N SER A 27 -8.23 1.89 -7.33
CA SER A 27 -7.50 1.13 -6.32
C SER A 27 -6.73 2.15 -5.47
N THR A 28 -6.67 1.95 -4.15
CA THR A 28 -6.08 2.81 -3.11
C THR A 28 -7.01 3.89 -2.52
N SER A 29 -7.51 3.67 -1.30
CA SER A 29 -8.13 4.76 -0.51
C SER A 29 -7.72 4.77 0.97
N VAL A 30 -7.43 3.62 1.61
CA VAL A 30 -6.91 3.61 3.00
C VAL A 30 -5.38 3.58 3.02
N SER A 31 -4.76 2.70 2.22
CA SER A 31 -3.30 2.65 2.06
C SER A 31 -2.73 3.95 1.49
N SER A 32 -3.37 4.54 0.47
CA SER A 32 -2.88 5.80 -0.11
C SER A 32 -2.99 6.99 0.86
N PHE A 33 -4.04 7.08 1.67
CA PHE A 33 -4.17 8.14 2.67
C PHE A 33 -3.11 7.98 3.78
N PHE A 34 -2.90 6.75 4.26
CA PHE A 34 -1.86 6.48 5.26
C PHE A 34 -0.46 6.80 4.72
N VAL A 35 -0.13 6.37 3.49
CA VAL A 35 1.14 6.70 2.83
C VAL A 35 1.31 8.22 2.67
N GLN A 36 0.25 8.94 2.29
CA GLN A 36 0.29 10.40 2.20
C GLN A 36 0.56 11.06 3.55
N VAL A 37 -0.10 10.61 4.63
CA VAL A 37 0.14 11.15 5.98
C VAL A 37 1.57 10.86 6.45
N VAL A 38 2.07 9.63 6.25
CA VAL A 38 3.45 9.25 6.60
C VAL A 38 4.47 10.10 5.84
N LEU A 39 4.28 10.29 4.53
CA LEU A 39 5.16 11.13 3.72
C LEU A 39 5.12 12.60 4.15
N LEU A 40 3.94 13.14 4.49
CA LEU A 40 3.79 14.49 4.99
C LEU A 40 4.54 14.69 6.32
N VAL A 41 4.40 13.75 7.26
CA VAL A 41 5.14 13.76 8.52
C VAL A 41 6.65 13.67 8.27
N ALA A 42 7.08 12.81 7.36
CA ALA A 42 8.49 12.67 6.98
C ALA A 42 9.08 13.98 6.41
N VAL A 43 8.34 14.69 5.54
CA VAL A 43 8.78 15.99 4.99
C VAL A 43 8.99 17.03 6.10
N VAL A 44 8.09 17.09 7.08
CA VAL A 44 8.22 18.04 8.21
C VAL A 44 9.41 17.66 9.10
N LEU A 45 9.51 16.38 9.49
CA LEU A 45 10.57 15.91 10.39
C LEU A 45 11.95 16.08 9.76
N PHE A 46 12.17 15.55 8.55
CA PHE A 46 13.46 15.68 7.87
C PHE A 46 13.74 17.13 7.45
N GLY A 47 12.72 17.93 7.13
CA GLY A 47 12.88 19.35 6.83
C GLY A 47 13.36 20.17 8.04
N CYS A 48 12.78 19.94 9.23
CA CYS A 48 13.25 20.56 10.46
C CYS A 48 14.68 20.12 10.81
N ALA A 49 14.96 18.81 10.73
CA ALA A 49 16.29 18.27 10.98
C ALA A 49 17.33 18.82 9.99
N ASN A 50 16.99 18.94 8.71
CA ASN A 50 17.82 19.53 7.67
C ASN A 50 18.14 21.00 7.97
N ASN A 51 17.14 21.82 8.34
CA ASN A 51 17.37 23.22 8.68
C ASN A 51 18.29 23.40 9.90
N ILE A 52 18.12 22.56 10.92
CA ILE A 52 18.95 22.59 12.13
C ILE A 52 20.36 22.13 11.79
N ALA A 53 20.52 20.99 11.13
CA ALA A 53 21.82 20.46 10.74
C ALA A 53 22.58 21.42 9.81
N LYS A 54 21.89 22.10 8.89
CA LYS A 54 22.48 23.13 8.01
C LYS A 54 23.06 24.29 8.80
N GLN A 55 22.31 24.79 9.79
CA GLN A 55 22.76 25.88 10.66
C GLN A 55 23.92 25.48 11.56
N ILE A 56 23.89 24.26 12.13
CA ILE A 56 25.00 23.74 12.94
C ILE A 56 26.26 23.54 12.08
N ALA A 57 26.13 22.99 10.87
CA ALA A 57 27.25 22.75 9.97
C ALA A 57 27.87 24.03 9.40
N ALA A 58 27.11 25.13 9.35
CA ALA A 58 27.62 26.44 8.93
C ALA A 58 28.51 27.11 9.99
N GLN A 59 28.38 26.78 11.28
CA GLN A 59 29.20 27.36 12.36
C GLN A 59 30.71 27.09 12.21
N PRO A 60 31.17 25.83 12.06
CA PRO A 60 32.60 25.56 11.87
C PRO A 60 33.11 25.94 10.46
N LEU A 61 32.21 26.20 9.50
CA LEU A 61 32.53 26.50 8.10
C LEU A 61 32.20 27.95 7.71
N GLN A 62 32.16 28.91 8.63
CA GLN A 62 31.72 30.29 8.34
C GLN A 62 32.40 30.91 7.10
N ARG A 63 33.71 30.65 6.90
CA ARG A 63 34.46 31.14 5.72
C ARG A 63 34.33 30.25 4.49
N TYR A 64 33.89 29.00 4.65
CA TYR A 64 33.88 27.97 3.61
C TYR A 64 32.48 27.39 3.36
N THR A 65 31.42 28.17 3.56
CA THR A 65 30.02 27.68 3.49
C THR A 65 29.58 27.19 2.13
N TYR A 66 30.24 27.62 1.05
CA TYR A 66 30.09 27.05 -0.28
C TYR A 66 30.32 25.53 -0.29
N MET A 67 31.21 25.02 0.59
CA MET A 67 31.44 23.58 0.73
C MET A 67 30.20 22.80 1.17
N LEU A 68 29.24 23.41 1.85
CA LEU A 68 27.99 22.73 2.21
C LEU A 68 27.19 22.35 0.96
N GLY A 69 27.10 23.26 -0.01
CA GLY A 69 26.42 23.01 -1.29
C GLY A 69 27.23 22.12 -2.24
N LEU A 70 28.56 22.25 -2.23
CA LEU A 70 29.42 21.37 -3.02
C LEU A 70 29.40 19.93 -2.48
N SER A 71 29.44 19.76 -1.15
CA SER A 71 29.43 18.43 -0.52
C SER A 71 28.14 17.66 -0.78
N THR A 72 26.99 18.34 -0.80
CA THR A 72 25.71 17.70 -1.16
C THR A 72 25.67 17.31 -2.63
N ALA A 73 26.11 18.19 -3.54
CA ALA A 73 26.18 17.89 -4.97
C ALA A 73 27.13 16.71 -5.28
N VAL A 74 28.29 16.66 -4.61
CA VAL A 74 29.25 15.55 -4.74
C VAL A 74 28.68 14.24 -4.19
N ALA A 75 27.95 14.27 -3.06
CA ALA A 75 27.37 13.07 -2.47
C ALA A 75 26.22 12.48 -3.31
N TYR A 76 25.45 13.32 -4.00
CA TYR A 76 24.27 12.89 -4.76
C TYR A 76 24.58 12.00 -5.95
N VAL A 77 25.64 12.28 -6.69
CA VAL A 77 25.99 11.52 -7.90
C VAL A 77 26.24 10.04 -7.57
N PRO A 78 27.24 9.67 -6.73
CA PRO A 78 27.51 8.26 -6.44
C PRO A 78 26.33 7.60 -5.72
N LEU A 79 25.64 8.31 -4.82
CA LEU A 79 24.51 7.73 -4.08
C LEU A 79 23.33 7.37 -4.99
N TYR A 80 22.83 8.32 -5.79
CA TYR A 80 21.65 8.08 -6.60
C TYR A 80 21.95 7.20 -7.82
N TRP A 81 23.14 7.32 -8.43
CA TRP A 81 23.53 6.45 -9.54
C TRP A 81 23.78 5.02 -9.08
N PHE A 82 24.42 4.80 -7.92
CA PHE A 82 24.58 3.46 -7.37
C PHE A 82 23.22 2.78 -7.14
N ILE A 83 22.27 3.49 -6.50
CA ILE A 83 20.93 2.95 -6.27
C ILE A 83 20.20 2.71 -7.60
N LEU A 84 20.26 3.65 -8.55
CA LEU A 84 19.60 3.48 -9.85
C LEU A 84 20.16 2.28 -10.63
N VAL A 85 21.49 2.13 -10.67
CA VAL A 85 22.15 0.97 -11.31
C VAL A 85 21.71 -0.32 -10.64
N LEU A 86 21.71 -0.38 -9.30
CA LEU A 86 21.22 -1.55 -8.57
C LEU A 86 19.77 -1.87 -8.93
N LEU A 87 18.89 -0.86 -8.97
CA LEU A 87 17.46 -1.01 -9.32
C LEU A 87 17.23 -1.43 -10.78
N LEU A 88 18.12 -1.03 -11.71
CA LEU A 88 18.13 -1.49 -13.09
C LEU A 88 18.59 -2.95 -13.18
N LEU A 89 19.65 -3.32 -12.45
CA LEU A 89 20.19 -4.68 -12.41
C LEU A 89 19.19 -5.70 -11.87
N ILE A 90 18.47 -5.36 -10.79
CA ILE A 90 17.42 -6.22 -10.21
C ILE A 90 16.04 -6.08 -10.91
N GLN A 91 15.99 -5.35 -12.04
CA GLN A 91 14.80 -5.14 -12.86
C GLN A 91 13.58 -4.51 -12.15
N VAL A 92 13.81 -3.77 -11.05
CA VAL A 92 12.76 -2.98 -10.38
C VAL A 92 12.44 -1.70 -11.15
N VAL A 93 13.43 -1.12 -11.84
CA VAL A 93 13.24 -0.01 -12.77
C VAL A 93 13.39 -0.54 -14.20
N PRO A 94 12.34 -0.49 -15.04
CA PRO A 94 12.45 -0.95 -16.42
C PRO A 94 13.31 0.02 -17.25
N LYS A 95 14.05 -0.50 -18.25
CA LYS A 95 14.87 0.32 -19.17
C LYS A 95 14.07 1.39 -19.92
N SER A 96 12.75 1.23 -20.04
CA SER A 96 11.85 2.26 -20.63
C SER A 96 11.80 3.54 -19.79
N GLN A 97 11.84 3.45 -18.46
CA GLN A 97 11.87 4.62 -17.58
C GLN A 97 13.19 5.38 -17.66
N PHE A 98 14.32 4.66 -17.79
CA PHE A 98 15.62 5.26 -18.01
C PHE A 98 15.67 6.03 -19.34
N ARG A 99 15.20 5.40 -20.43
CA ARG A 99 15.19 6.01 -21.77
C ARG A 99 14.23 7.19 -21.91
N PHE A 100 13.18 7.26 -21.08
CA PHE A 100 12.23 8.38 -21.11
C PHE A 100 12.90 9.74 -20.92
N VAL A 101 13.90 9.83 -20.03
CA VAL A 101 14.61 11.09 -19.76
C VAL A 101 15.24 11.66 -21.04
N TRP A 102 15.72 10.77 -21.91
CA TRP A 102 16.46 11.09 -23.12
C TRP A 102 15.59 11.08 -24.38
N LYS A 103 14.27 10.88 -24.25
CA LYS A 103 13.34 10.88 -25.38
C LYS A 103 13.21 12.30 -25.96
N ARG A 104 13.29 12.43 -27.29
CA ARG A 104 13.03 13.71 -27.98
C ARG A 104 11.61 14.19 -27.74
N GLY A 105 11.43 15.51 -27.74
CA GLY A 105 10.12 16.13 -27.58
C GLY A 105 9.24 15.92 -28.82
N GLU A 106 8.49 14.82 -28.89
CA GLU A 106 7.50 14.60 -29.95
C GLU A 106 6.08 14.86 -29.42
N GLY A 107 5.37 15.80 -30.06
CA GLY A 107 3.97 16.11 -29.78
C GLY A 107 3.34 16.92 -30.90
N GLN A 108 2.19 16.45 -31.41
CA GLN A 108 1.37 17.15 -32.41
C GLN A 108 0.90 18.52 -31.87
N GLY A 109 1.41 19.61 -32.45
CA GLY A 109 0.77 20.93 -32.42
C GLY A 109 1.20 21.93 -31.35
N ARG A 110 2.01 21.57 -30.35
CA ARG A 110 2.67 22.52 -29.42
C ARG A 110 4.11 22.06 -29.17
N ARG A 111 5.10 22.95 -29.34
CA ARG A 111 6.50 22.68 -28.95
C ARG A 111 6.53 22.45 -27.43
N VAL A 112 6.95 21.26 -26.99
CA VAL A 112 7.08 20.92 -25.57
C VAL A 112 8.50 20.41 -25.32
N ALA A 113 9.22 21.10 -24.43
CA ALA A 113 10.62 20.84 -24.14
C ALA A 113 10.92 19.40 -23.75
N ALA A 114 12.07 18.87 -24.20
CA ALA A 114 12.50 17.51 -23.92
C ALA A 114 12.69 17.29 -22.39
N PRO A 115 12.40 16.08 -21.85
CA PRO A 115 12.55 15.81 -20.42
C PRO A 115 13.97 16.09 -19.89
N VAL A 116 15.01 15.78 -20.66
CA VAL A 116 16.41 16.09 -20.32
C VAL A 116 16.65 17.58 -20.11
N ALA A 117 16.07 18.44 -20.97
CA ALA A 117 16.23 19.89 -20.88
C ALA A 117 15.53 20.45 -19.62
N LEU A 118 14.34 19.92 -19.31
CA LEU A 118 13.61 20.26 -18.09
C LEU A 118 14.40 19.88 -16.84
N LEU A 119 15.05 18.71 -16.83
CA LEU A 119 15.90 18.27 -15.71
C LEU A 119 17.19 19.10 -15.59
N ALA A 120 17.84 19.46 -16.70
CA ALA A 120 19.03 20.29 -16.66
C ALA A 120 18.75 21.69 -16.10
N VAL A 121 17.66 22.33 -16.54
CA VAL A 121 17.24 23.64 -16.02
C VAL A 121 16.76 23.54 -14.56
N SER A 122 16.11 22.43 -14.20
CA SER A 122 15.78 22.15 -12.80
C SER A 122 17.04 22.04 -11.93
N ALA A 123 18.07 21.31 -12.39
CA ALA A 123 19.32 21.15 -11.66
C ALA A 123 20.06 22.49 -11.49
N LEU A 124 20.01 23.36 -12.51
CA LEU A 124 20.52 24.73 -12.39
C LEU A 124 19.78 25.53 -11.31
N GLY A 125 18.46 25.40 -11.25
CA GLY A 125 17.63 26.04 -10.23
C GLY A 125 17.99 25.58 -8.81
N ASP A 126 18.13 24.27 -8.61
CA ASP A 126 18.57 23.71 -7.33
C ASP A 126 20.00 24.17 -6.97
N SER A 127 20.96 24.10 -7.91
CA SER A 127 22.34 24.56 -7.69
C SER A 127 22.41 26.03 -7.28
N LEU A 128 21.70 26.92 -7.98
CA LEU A 128 21.68 28.35 -7.67
C LEU A 128 21.02 28.64 -6.31
N GLY A 129 19.86 28.04 -6.05
CA GLY A 129 19.13 28.24 -4.81
C GLY A 129 19.88 27.70 -3.58
N ASP A 130 20.45 26.50 -3.68
CA ASP A 130 21.23 25.88 -2.60
C ASP A 130 22.54 26.63 -2.34
N THR A 131 23.26 27.05 -3.39
CA THR A 131 24.52 27.79 -3.26
C THR A 131 24.30 29.15 -2.61
N ILE A 132 23.36 29.95 -3.14
CA ILE A 132 23.04 31.27 -2.57
C ILE A 132 22.50 31.10 -1.14
N GLY A 133 21.67 30.07 -0.92
CA GLY A 133 21.15 29.76 0.40
C GLY A 133 22.22 29.38 1.42
N ALA A 134 23.23 28.59 1.02
CA ALA A 134 24.36 28.21 1.86
C ALA A 134 25.21 29.44 2.24
N ILE A 135 25.51 30.32 1.27
CA ILE A 135 26.27 31.56 1.50
C ILE A 135 25.54 32.48 2.49
N CYS A 136 24.21 32.58 2.41
CA CYS A 136 23.45 33.41 3.34
C CYS A 136 23.33 32.82 4.75
N THR A 137 23.55 31.51 4.93
CA THR A 137 23.22 30.77 6.17
C THR A 137 23.91 31.33 7.41
N PRO A 138 25.23 31.68 7.41
CA PRO A 138 25.89 32.27 8.59
C PRO A 138 25.36 33.65 8.98
N HIS A 139 24.85 34.41 8.01
CA HIS A 139 24.44 35.80 8.18
C HIS A 139 22.95 35.94 8.58
N VAL A 140 22.25 34.82 8.78
CA VAL A 140 20.84 34.80 9.21
C VAL A 140 20.65 33.79 10.33
N SER A 141 19.80 34.12 11.31
CA SER A 141 19.48 33.18 12.38
C SER A 141 18.70 31.96 11.86
N GLY A 142 18.78 30.83 12.56
CA GLY A 142 18.07 29.60 12.18
C GLY A 142 16.54 29.77 12.02
N PRO A 143 15.84 30.47 12.95
CA PRO A 143 14.43 30.82 12.77
C PRO A 143 14.17 31.69 11.54
N LEU A 144 15.02 32.69 11.28
CA LEU A 144 14.87 33.59 10.13
C LEU A 144 15.11 32.87 8.80
N HIS A 145 16.12 32.00 8.72
CA HIS A 145 16.34 31.13 7.56
C HIS A 145 15.12 30.25 7.27
N SER A 146 14.55 29.64 8.33
CA SER A 146 13.36 28.80 8.22
C SER A 146 12.12 29.59 7.79
N LEU A 147 11.98 30.84 8.25
CA LEU A 147 10.91 31.76 7.81
C LEU A 147 11.06 32.08 6.32
N LEU A 148 12.23 32.55 5.90
CA LEU A 148 12.51 33.00 4.54
C LEU A 148 12.36 31.88 3.50
N SER A 149 12.62 30.63 3.89
CA SER A 149 12.37 29.46 3.03
C SER A 149 10.90 29.31 2.62
N ASN A 150 9.95 29.93 3.34
CA ASN A 150 8.52 29.99 2.97
C ASN A 150 8.22 30.93 1.79
N CYS A 151 9.19 31.68 1.29
CA CYS A 151 9.06 32.39 0.01
C CYS A 151 8.93 31.42 -1.18
N THR A 152 9.59 30.26 -1.11
CA THR A 152 9.56 29.23 -2.17
C THR A 152 8.12 28.85 -2.57
N PRO A 153 7.24 28.48 -1.61
CA PRO A 153 5.80 28.42 -1.80
C PRO A 153 5.17 29.49 -2.71
N ILE A 154 5.39 30.77 -2.41
CA ILE A 154 4.75 31.88 -3.12
C ILE A 154 5.19 31.88 -4.58
N PHE A 155 6.49 31.66 -4.83
CA PHE A 155 7.02 31.55 -6.18
C PHE A 155 6.51 30.31 -6.92
N ILE A 156 6.36 29.15 -6.25
CA ILE A 156 5.76 27.96 -6.87
C ILE A 156 4.35 28.25 -7.36
N ALA A 157 3.53 28.95 -6.55
CA ALA A 157 2.17 29.30 -6.97
C ALA A 157 2.16 30.24 -8.18
N LEU A 158 3.02 31.27 -8.18
CA LEU A 158 3.16 32.19 -9.31
C LEU A 158 3.63 31.47 -10.59
N LEU A 159 4.68 30.67 -10.48
CA LEU A 159 5.24 29.91 -11.61
C LEU A 159 4.28 28.84 -12.11
N SER A 160 3.50 28.22 -11.24
CA SER A 160 2.46 27.24 -11.64
C SER A 160 1.32 27.91 -12.42
N MET A 161 0.94 29.15 -12.08
CA MET A 161 -0.01 29.92 -12.90
C MET A 161 0.55 30.16 -14.30
N CYS A 162 1.81 30.57 -14.40
CA CYS A 162 2.42 30.94 -15.67
C CYS A 162 2.77 29.71 -16.53
N LEU A 163 3.38 28.68 -15.94
CA LEU A 163 3.98 27.55 -16.67
C LEU A 163 3.04 26.34 -16.78
N LEU A 164 2.21 26.10 -15.77
CA LEU A 164 1.28 24.97 -15.72
C LEU A 164 -0.18 25.38 -16.01
N GLN A 165 -0.44 26.69 -16.17
CA GLN A 165 -1.78 27.26 -16.35
C GLN A 165 -2.76 26.90 -15.21
N GLU A 166 -2.23 26.67 -14.01
CA GLU A 166 -3.03 26.38 -12.82
C GLU A 166 -3.83 27.61 -12.39
N ARG A 167 -5.10 27.43 -12.02
CA ARG A 167 -6.00 28.52 -11.62
C ARG A 167 -6.24 28.50 -10.11
N TYR A 168 -6.00 29.63 -9.45
CA TYR A 168 -6.26 29.82 -8.03
C TYR A 168 -7.53 30.63 -7.77
N SER A 169 -8.31 30.21 -6.79
CA SER A 169 -9.48 30.92 -6.28
C SER A 169 -9.09 32.19 -5.52
N LEU A 170 -10.03 33.14 -5.39
CA LEU A 170 -9.84 34.36 -4.60
C LEU A 170 -9.36 34.08 -3.17
N MET A 171 -9.89 33.04 -2.53
CA MET A 171 -9.47 32.65 -1.18
C MET A 171 -8.04 32.12 -1.14
N GLN A 172 -7.60 31.36 -2.15
CA GLN A 172 -6.20 30.93 -2.27
C GLN A 172 -5.28 32.14 -2.48
N SER A 173 -5.67 33.11 -3.30
CA SER A 173 -4.88 34.33 -3.52
C SER A 173 -4.77 35.20 -2.26
N LEU A 174 -5.87 35.39 -1.52
CA LEU A 174 -5.86 36.10 -0.23
C LEU A 174 -5.01 35.37 0.82
N ALA A 175 -5.04 34.05 0.82
CA ALA A 175 -4.22 33.25 1.71
C ALA A 175 -2.72 33.30 1.35
N LEU A 176 -2.35 33.37 0.07
CA LEU A 176 -0.97 33.62 -0.35
C LEU A 176 -0.48 35.01 0.08
N LEU A 177 -1.34 36.04 0.01
CA LEU A 177 -1.03 37.37 0.55
C LEU A 177 -0.82 37.33 2.08
N GLY A 178 -1.58 36.51 2.80
CA GLY A 178 -1.38 36.30 4.24
C GLY A 178 -0.05 35.61 4.57
N VAL A 179 0.39 34.64 3.76
CA VAL A 179 1.73 34.03 3.87
C VAL A 179 2.83 35.07 3.60
N PHE A 180 2.66 35.90 2.57
CA PHE A 180 3.59 36.99 2.28
C PHE A 180 3.67 38.00 3.45
N ALA A 181 2.52 38.39 4.02
CA ALA A 181 2.47 39.27 5.18
C ALA A 181 3.17 38.68 6.42
N ALA A 182 3.07 37.36 6.62
CA ALA A 182 3.80 36.66 7.69
C ALA A 182 5.32 36.70 7.48
N VAL A 183 5.80 36.50 6.24
CA VAL A 183 7.23 36.63 5.91
C VAL A 183 7.70 38.06 6.15
N VAL A 184 6.96 39.06 5.68
CA VAL A 184 7.32 40.48 5.86
C VAL A 184 7.37 40.85 7.34
N THR A 185 6.39 40.40 8.13
CA THR A 185 6.32 40.69 9.56
C THR A 185 7.51 40.11 10.33
N GLY A 186 7.95 38.90 9.96
CA GLY A 186 9.08 38.25 10.64
C GLY A 186 10.44 38.73 10.15
N LEU A 187 10.48 39.47 9.04
CA LEU A 187 11.66 40.20 8.57
C LEU A 187 11.85 41.55 9.28
N LEU A 188 10.80 42.16 9.83
CA LEU A 188 10.87 43.47 10.50
C LEU A 188 11.93 43.55 11.61
N PRO A 189 12.10 42.56 12.51
CA PRO A 189 13.16 42.60 13.53
C PRO A 189 14.58 42.70 12.94
N SER A 190 14.81 42.09 11.78
CA SER A 190 16.09 42.13 11.07
C SER A 190 16.32 43.48 10.37
N LEU A 191 15.26 44.24 10.09
CA LEU A 191 15.32 45.61 9.57
C LEU A 191 15.48 46.65 10.69
N GLU A 192 14.97 46.36 11.90
CA GLU A 192 15.02 47.25 13.07
C GLU A 192 16.30 47.10 13.93
N GLY A 193 17.24 46.23 13.53
CA GLY A 193 18.57 46.12 14.16
C GLY A 193 18.62 45.34 15.49
N LEU A 194 17.62 44.49 15.78
CA LEU A 194 17.49 43.78 17.07
C LEU A 194 17.91 42.30 17.06
N SER A 195 18.85 41.90 16.21
CA SER A 195 19.67 40.70 16.46
C SER A 195 21.11 40.92 15.98
N ALA A 196 22.06 40.76 16.88
CA ALA A 196 23.49 41.05 16.71
C ALA A 196 24.21 40.22 15.62
N THR A 197 23.51 39.36 14.87
CA THR A 197 24.09 38.44 13.89
C THR A 197 23.44 38.49 12.50
N SER A 198 22.36 39.27 12.29
CA SER A 198 21.62 39.25 11.03
C SER A 198 21.90 40.49 10.17
N GLU A 199 22.50 40.29 9.00
CA GLU A 199 22.65 41.35 8.00
C GLU A 199 21.41 41.40 7.09
N PRO A 200 20.65 42.51 7.07
CA PRO A 200 19.36 42.57 6.36
C PRO A 200 19.48 42.32 4.84
N VAL A 201 20.65 42.59 4.26
CA VAL A 201 20.93 42.32 2.84
C VAL A 201 20.89 40.81 2.55
N PHE A 202 21.48 39.97 3.40
CA PHE A 202 21.50 38.51 3.21
C PHE A 202 20.12 37.87 3.41
N ALA A 203 19.28 38.45 4.27
CA ALA A 203 17.89 38.04 4.41
C ALA A 203 17.07 38.25 3.11
N VAL A 204 17.27 39.38 2.44
CA VAL A 204 16.62 39.67 1.14
C VAL A 204 17.15 38.76 0.04
N ILE A 205 18.46 38.54 -0.01
CA ILE A 205 19.10 37.64 -0.99
C ILE A 205 18.58 36.21 -0.82
N LEU A 206 18.49 35.70 0.42
CA LEU A 206 17.95 34.38 0.73
C LEU A 206 16.46 34.26 0.38
N GLY A 207 15.66 35.28 0.69
CA GLY A 207 14.25 35.32 0.29
C GLY A 207 14.06 35.31 -1.23
N GLY A 208 14.92 36.03 -1.96
CA GLY A 208 14.91 36.09 -3.42
C GLY A 208 15.37 34.79 -4.09
N SER A 209 16.40 34.13 -3.55
CA SER A 209 16.94 32.89 -4.14
C SER A 209 15.94 31.74 -4.16
N CYS A 210 14.92 31.79 -3.30
CA CYS A 210 13.81 30.83 -3.26
C CYS A 210 13.08 30.68 -4.61
N ILE A 211 13.17 31.67 -5.52
CA ILE A 211 12.61 31.56 -6.86
C ILE A 211 13.28 30.44 -7.69
N PHE A 212 14.59 30.23 -7.51
CA PHE A 212 15.33 29.20 -8.26
C PHE A 212 14.90 27.79 -7.83
N ASN A 213 14.75 27.58 -6.52
CA ASN A 213 14.18 26.35 -5.97
C ASN A 213 12.74 26.12 -6.44
N ALA A 214 11.95 27.20 -6.52
CA ALA A 214 10.58 27.12 -7.01
C ALA A 214 10.49 26.72 -8.49
N VAL A 215 11.37 27.25 -9.35
CA VAL A 215 11.49 26.83 -10.75
C VAL A 215 11.81 25.35 -10.82
N ALA A 216 12.82 24.88 -10.07
CA ALA A 216 13.19 23.47 -10.04
C ALA A 216 12.02 22.55 -9.64
N PHE A 217 11.26 22.91 -8.59
CA PHE A 217 10.10 22.12 -8.17
C PHE A 217 8.99 22.04 -9.22
N VAL A 218 8.67 23.16 -9.89
CA VAL A 218 7.62 23.21 -10.92
C VAL A 218 8.02 22.37 -12.14
N LEU A 219 9.30 22.41 -12.55
CA LEU A 219 9.79 21.60 -13.66
C LEU A 219 9.81 20.09 -13.33
N LYS A 220 10.16 19.70 -12.10
CA LYS A 220 10.07 18.29 -11.64
C LYS A 220 8.63 17.77 -11.66
N ASP A 221 7.66 18.58 -11.19
CA ASP A 221 6.23 18.23 -11.25
C ASP A 221 5.76 18.04 -12.70
N LEU A 222 6.21 18.88 -13.62
CA LEU A 222 5.92 18.76 -15.05
C LEU A 222 6.47 17.45 -15.65
N VAL A 223 7.69 17.04 -15.29
CA VAL A 223 8.29 15.77 -15.74
C VAL A 223 7.49 14.56 -15.24
N PHE A 224 7.09 14.54 -13.96
CA PHE A 224 6.23 13.47 -13.42
C PHE A 224 4.86 13.42 -14.11
N LYS A 225 4.21 14.57 -14.28
CA LYS A 225 2.91 14.68 -14.97
C LYS A 225 2.99 14.18 -16.41
N ARG A 226 4.07 14.51 -17.13
CA ARG A 226 4.29 14.05 -18.50
C ARG A 226 4.45 12.54 -18.60
N TYR A 227 5.30 11.94 -17.77
CA TYR A 227 5.47 10.49 -17.78
C TYR A 227 4.15 9.75 -17.48
N LYS A 228 3.40 10.25 -16.49
CA LYS A 228 2.09 9.71 -16.09
C LYS A 228 1.00 9.89 -17.15
N ALA A 229 1.12 10.88 -18.03
CA ALA A 229 0.19 11.06 -19.16
C ALA A 229 0.41 10.01 -20.25
N GLU A 230 1.66 9.53 -20.42
CA GLU A 230 2.03 8.52 -21.42
C GLU A 230 1.99 7.08 -20.87
N ASN A 231 2.08 6.88 -19.54
CA ASN A 231 2.22 5.57 -18.90
C ASN A 231 1.35 5.49 -17.63
N GLU A 232 0.62 4.37 -17.43
CA GLU A 232 -0.18 4.16 -16.20
C GLU A 232 0.73 4.04 -14.95
N ASP A 233 1.95 3.53 -15.11
CA ASP A 233 2.96 3.48 -14.05
C ASP A 233 3.63 4.85 -13.86
N GLY A 234 3.78 5.32 -12.62
CA GLY A 234 4.44 6.59 -12.33
C GLY A 234 5.98 6.47 -12.37
N LEU A 235 6.68 7.50 -12.86
CA LEU A 235 8.15 7.51 -12.99
C LEU A 235 8.82 7.22 -11.63
N ASN A 236 9.82 6.35 -11.61
CA ASN A 236 10.58 6.06 -10.41
C ASN A 236 11.42 7.29 -10.00
N ILE A 237 11.41 7.61 -8.69
CA ILE A 237 12.10 8.79 -8.16
C ILE A 237 13.61 8.74 -8.35
N PHE A 238 14.23 7.55 -8.35
CA PHE A 238 15.67 7.39 -8.49
C PHE A 238 16.15 7.63 -9.91
N VAL A 239 15.29 7.39 -10.91
CA VAL A 239 15.56 7.79 -12.29
C VAL A 239 15.70 9.31 -12.34
N MET A 240 14.78 10.04 -11.72
CA MET A 240 14.85 11.50 -11.71
C MET A 240 16.04 12.03 -10.90
N ASN A 241 16.27 11.52 -9.69
CA ASN A 241 17.34 11.98 -8.81
C ASN A 241 18.75 11.73 -9.36
N ALA A 242 19.00 10.57 -9.98
CA ALA A 242 20.31 10.28 -10.57
C ALA A 242 20.64 11.27 -11.70
N HIS A 243 19.68 11.53 -12.59
CA HIS A 243 19.89 12.47 -13.70
C HIS A 243 19.99 13.93 -13.22
N LEU A 244 19.18 14.34 -12.23
CA LEU A 244 19.31 15.65 -11.59
C LEU A 244 20.70 15.83 -10.99
N ALA A 245 21.18 14.86 -10.21
CA ALA A 245 22.51 14.92 -9.61
C ALA A 245 23.63 15.03 -10.64
N LEU A 246 23.51 14.31 -11.77
CA LEU A 246 24.47 14.36 -12.87
C LEU A 246 24.61 15.77 -13.45
N PHE A 247 23.50 16.51 -13.59
CA PHE A 247 23.53 17.89 -14.05
C PHE A 247 23.94 18.87 -12.94
N GLN A 248 23.53 18.60 -11.70
CA GLN A 248 23.73 19.51 -10.57
C GLN A 248 25.22 19.67 -10.22
N LEU A 249 26.01 18.59 -10.21
CA LEU A 249 27.43 18.65 -9.85
C LEU A 249 28.26 19.62 -10.72
N PRO A 250 28.30 19.49 -12.06
CA PRO A 250 29.07 20.41 -12.90
C PRO A 250 28.52 21.84 -12.82
N LEU A 251 27.20 22.02 -12.72
CA LEU A 251 26.60 23.33 -12.58
C LEU A 251 26.99 24.01 -11.26
N THR A 252 27.01 23.28 -10.15
CA THR A 252 27.50 23.79 -8.87
C THR A 252 28.97 24.20 -8.98
N ILE A 253 29.83 23.38 -9.59
CA ILE A 253 31.26 23.75 -9.83
C ILE A 253 31.38 25.03 -10.66
N LEU A 254 30.52 25.24 -11.66
CA LEU A 254 30.52 26.46 -12.47
C LEU A 254 30.10 27.72 -11.69
N LEU A 255 29.50 27.57 -10.50
CA LEU A 255 29.15 28.69 -9.62
C LEU A 255 30.31 29.11 -8.71
N ILE A 256 31.47 28.46 -8.76
CA ILE A 256 32.64 28.85 -7.98
C ILE A 256 33.05 30.34 -8.19
N PRO A 257 33.05 30.91 -9.42
CA PRO A 257 33.38 32.32 -9.61
C PRO A 257 32.37 33.29 -8.95
N LEU A 258 31.12 32.86 -8.77
CA LEU A 258 30.13 33.63 -8.01
C LEU A 258 30.55 33.77 -6.54
N ASN A 259 31.25 32.79 -6.00
CA ASN A 259 31.82 32.82 -4.65
C ASN A 259 32.89 33.92 -4.50
N GLU A 260 33.70 34.11 -5.54
CA GLU A 260 34.71 35.17 -5.62
C GLU A 260 34.06 36.56 -5.76
N LEU A 261 33.01 36.68 -6.58
CA LEU A 261 32.23 37.92 -6.71
C LEU A 261 31.57 38.34 -5.38
N LEU A 262 31.12 37.37 -4.59
CA LEU A 262 30.54 37.58 -3.26
C LEU A 262 31.59 37.75 -2.15
N LYS A 263 32.88 37.83 -2.51
CA LYS A 263 34.03 38.02 -1.61
C LYS A 263 34.16 36.97 -0.49
N GLN A 264 33.58 35.78 -0.69
CA GLN A 264 33.64 34.69 0.30
C GLN A 264 35.01 34.02 0.35
N THR A 265 35.86 34.23 -0.67
CA THR A 265 37.22 33.67 -0.72
C THR A 265 38.26 34.51 0.04
N ASN A 266 37.88 35.64 0.63
CA ASN A 266 38.79 36.56 1.34
C ASN A 266 40.04 37.01 0.55
N GLY A 267 40.00 36.96 -0.78
CA GLY A 267 41.12 37.34 -1.65
C GLY A 267 42.13 36.22 -1.92
N GLU A 268 41.89 35.02 -1.40
CA GLU A 268 42.62 33.81 -1.77
C GLU A 268 42.08 33.27 -3.09
N GLY A 269 42.97 32.73 -3.93
CA GLY A 269 42.55 32.08 -5.16
C GLY A 269 41.68 30.86 -4.87
N ILE A 270 40.75 30.55 -5.79
CA ILE A 270 39.80 29.42 -5.70
C ILE A 270 40.46 28.09 -5.29
N GLY A 271 41.68 27.82 -5.77
CA GLY A 271 42.43 26.61 -5.44
C GLY A 271 42.80 26.52 -3.96
N ALA A 272 43.32 27.61 -3.39
CA ALA A 272 43.68 27.68 -1.97
C ALA A 272 42.45 27.58 -1.08
N TYR A 273 41.39 28.34 -1.42
CA TYR A 273 40.10 28.29 -0.75
C TYR A 273 39.54 26.87 -0.65
N THR A 274 39.55 26.14 -1.78
CA THR A 274 38.99 24.77 -1.84
C THR A 274 39.85 23.78 -1.04
N GLN A 275 41.17 23.92 -1.13
CA GLN A 275 42.10 23.04 -0.42
C GLN A 275 42.00 23.21 1.11
N GLU A 276 41.95 24.44 1.59
CA GLU A 276 41.77 24.75 3.01
C GLU A 276 40.41 24.32 3.53
N ALA A 277 39.36 24.53 2.72
CA ALA A 277 38.03 24.09 3.07
C ALA A 277 37.93 22.56 3.20
N LEU A 278 38.57 21.81 2.29
CA LEU A 278 38.67 20.35 2.38
C LEU A 278 39.48 19.92 3.61
N HIS A 279 40.59 20.59 3.88
CA HIS A 279 41.39 20.33 5.08
C HIS A 279 40.54 20.52 6.34
N CYS A 280 39.73 21.58 6.40
CA CYS A 280 38.81 21.83 7.49
C CYS A 280 37.75 20.71 7.65
N VAL A 281 37.11 20.29 6.55
CA VAL A 281 36.09 19.22 6.57
C VAL A 281 36.69 17.87 6.98
N PHE A 282 37.94 17.57 6.64
CA PHE A 282 38.60 16.29 6.95
C PHE A 282 39.44 16.29 8.23
N GLY A 283 39.24 17.25 9.13
CA GLY A 283 39.84 17.24 10.48
C GLY A 283 41.21 17.90 10.57
N GLY A 284 41.46 18.92 9.74
CA GLY A 284 42.65 19.76 9.77
C GLY A 284 42.75 20.70 10.97
N GLN A 285 43.91 21.35 11.14
CA GLN A 285 44.19 22.27 12.26
C GLN A 285 43.25 23.49 12.28
N ALA A 286 42.98 24.00 13.49
CA ALA A 286 42.03 25.09 13.77
C ALA A 286 42.29 26.38 12.97
N ASP A 287 43.55 26.68 12.64
CA ASP A 287 43.94 27.87 11.86
C ASP A 287 43.38 27.85 10.42
N SER A 288 42.98 26.69 9.91
CA SER A 288 42.37 26.51 8.58
C SER A 288 40.83 26.59 8.57
N CYS A 289 40.19 26.91 9.70
CA CYS A 289 38.74 26.80 9.88
C CYS A 289 38.09 28.06 10.52
N GLY A 290 38.05 29.22 9.85
CA GLY A 290 37.30 30.39 10.37
C GLY A 290 37.88 31.05 11.64
N GLU A 291 37.32 32.19 12.06
CA GLU A 291 37.86 33.01 13.18
C GLU A 291 37.54 32.47 14.59
N ASP A 292 36.47 31.69 14.76
CA ASP A 292 36.02 31.10 16.04
C ASP A 292 36.20 29.56 16.07
N SER A 293 37.39 29.09 15.71
CA SER A 293 37.67 27.69 15.32
C SER A 293 37.88 26.69 16.47
N ASN A 294 37.27 26.91 17.64
CA ASN A 294 37.33 25.96 18.78
C ASN A 294 36.70 24.57 18.47
N HIS A 295 36.03 24.43 17.32
CA HIS A 295 35.27 23.23 16.94
C HIS A 295 35.65 22.68 15.54
N ALA A 296 36.83 23.02 15.02
CA ALA A 296 37.31 22.59 13.70
C ALA A 296 37.25 21.06 13.51
N GLU A 297 37.60 20.27 14.54
CA GLU A 297 37.52 18.81 14.53
C GLU A 297 36.09 18.25 14.34
N LEU A 298 35.07 19.06 14.61
CA LEU A 298 33.66 18.67 14.47
C LEU A 298 33.10 19.01 13.08
N ALA A 299 33.79 19.83 12.27
CA ALA A 299 33.32 20.32 10.99
C ALA A 299 32.84 19.19 10.05
N GLY A 300 33.69 18.19 9.82
CA GLY A 300 33.36 17.04 8.98
C GLY A 300 32.15 16.24 9.45
N ARG A 301 31.99 16.08 10.77
CA ARG A 301 30.84 15.36 11.35
C ARG A 301 29.55 16.16 11.14
N CYS A 302 29.58 17.47 11.37
CA CYS A 302 28.43 18.34 11.15
C CYS A 302 28.01 18.36 9.68
N VAL A 303 28.97 18.46 8.75
CA VAL A 303 28.72 18.38 7.29
C VAL A 303 28.13 17.03 6.92
N GLY A 304 28.69 15.92 7.40
CA GLY A 304 28.16 14.58 7.14
C GLY A 304 26.72 14.41 7.62
N ILE A 305 26.41 14.89 8.83
CA ILE A 305 25.04 14.86 9.38
C ILE A 305 24.10 15.72 8.53
N TYR A 306 24.53 16.91 8.12
CA TYR A 306 23.75 17.76 7.22
C TYR A 306 23.46 17.06 5.89
N VAL A 307 24.48 16.46 5.24
CA VAL A 307 24.31 15.73 3.98
C VAL A 307 23.30 14.60 4.11
N ILE A 308 23.34 13.83 5.21
CA ILE A 308 22.37 12.75 5.46
C ILE A 308 20.93 13.30 5.54
N PHE A 309 20.69 14.32 6.36
CA PHE A 309 19.36 14.91 6.47
C PHE A 309 18.90 15.62 5.20
N ASN A 310 19.83 16.20 4.44
CA ASN A 310 19.55 16.84 3.16
C ASN A 310 19.10 15.82 2.10
N VAL A 311 19.78 14.66 2.01
CA VAL A 311 19.36 13.51 1.17
C VAL A 311 17.96 13.04 1.58
N LEU A 312 17.74 12.76 2.87
CA LEU A 312 16.46 12.23 3.37
C LEU A 312 15.31 13.21 3.15
N TRP A 313 15.54 14.49 3.37
CA TRP A 313 14.57 15.54 3.11
C TRP A 313 14.23 15.63 1.62
N ASN A 314 15.23 15.66 0.74
CA ASN A 314 15.01 15.70 -0.70
C ASN A 314 14.26 14.45 -1.22
N MET A 315 14.58 13.27 -0.71
CA MET A 315 13.82 12.05 -1.01
C MET A 315 12.36 12.14 -0.55
N ALA A 316 12.11 12.61 0.68
CA ALA A 316 10.77 12.76 1.23
C ALA A 316 9.94 13.78 0.44
N VAL A 317 10.54 14.92 0.06
CA VAL A 317 9.90 15.96 -0.75
C VAL A 317 9.51 15.41 -2.12
N LEU A 318 10.41 14.68 -2.79
CA LEU A 318 10.13 14.13 -4.12
C LEU A 318 9.13 12.97 -4.12
N LEU A 319 9.17 12.11 -3.10
CA LEU A 319 8.13 11.10 -2.89
C LEU A 319 6.77 11.77 -2.66
N SER A 320 6.75 12.85 -1.86
CA SER A 320 5.52 13.61 -1.64
C SER A 320 5.01 14.27 -2.92
N VAL A 321 5.89 14.86 -3.75
CA VAL A 321 5.50 15.42 -5.07
C VAL A 321 4.96 14.33 -5.99
N LYS A 322 5.61 13.16 -6.06
CA LYS A 322 5.16 12.02 -6.87
C LYS A 322 3.76 11.52 -6.45
N HIS A 323 3.51 11.37 -5.15
CA HIS A 323 2.30 10.73 -4.62
C HIS A 323 1.14 11.70 -4.34
N SER A 324 1.45 12.94 -3.99
CA SER A 324 0.48 13.92 -3.49
C SER A 324 0.42 15.19 -4.35
N GLY A 325 1.35 15.36 -5.29
CA GLY A 325 1.49 16.56 -6.11
C GLY A 325 2.17 17.72 -5.35
N ALA A 326 2.70 18.69 -6.09
CA ALA A 326 3.43 19.84 -5.52
C ALA A 326 2.62 20.63 -4.48
N LEU A 327 1.30 20.71 -4.63
CA LEU A 327 0.39 21.45 -3.75
C LEU A 327 0.27 20.84 -2.34
N VAL A 328 0.29 19.52 -2.23
CA VAL A 328 0.21 18.83 -0.93
C VAL A 328 1.59 18.79 -0.27
N THR A 329 2.66 18.65 -1.04
CA THR A 329 4.04 18.85 -0.55
C THR A 329 4.23 20.26 0.02
N PHE A 330 3.66 21.26 -0.65
CA PHE A 330 3.65 22.64 -0.20
C PHE A 330 2.96 22.84 1.16
N ILE A 331 1.97 22.03 1.51
CA ILE A 331 1.36 22.06 2.85
C ILE A 331 2.37 21.62 3.92
N ALA A 332 3.10 20.52 3.69
CA ALA A 332 4.09 20.03 4.64
C ALA A 332 5.26 21.02 4.82
N LEU A 333 5.74 21.63 3.72
CA LEU A 333 6.85 22.58 3.78
C LEU A 333 6.60 23.76 4.72
N LYS A 334 5.33 24.17 4.88
CA LYS A 334 4.98 25.30 5.75
C LYS A 334 4.95 24.97 7.23
N ALA A 335 4.75 23.71 7.59
CA ALA A 335 4.83 23.26 8.98
C ALA A 335 6.27 23.22 9.50
N ILE A 336 7.27 23.27 8.62
CA ILE A 336 8.69 23.29 8.99
C ILE A 336 9.00 24.53 9.83
N PHE A 337 8.59 25.74 9.42
CA PHE A 337 8.94 26.98 10.12
C PHE A 337 8.45 27.07 11.57
N PRO A 338 7.16 26.85 11.90
CA PRO A 338 6.73 26.94 13.30
C PRO A 338 7.41 25.88 14.16
N VAL A 339 7.60 24.67 13.64
CA VAL A 339 8.26 23.58 14.37
C VAL A 339 9.75 23.85 14.58
N SER A 340 10.48 24.24 13.52
CA SER A 340 11.90 24.58 13.63
C SER A 340 12.13 25.79 14.53
N THR A 341 11.24 26.78 14.52
CA THR A 341 11.34 27.96 15.38
C THR A 341 11.20 27.60 16.86
N ILE A 342 10.24 26.72 17.21
CA ILE A 342 10.11 26.18 18.57
C ILE A 342 11.38 25.42 18.97
N LEU A 343 11.89 24.58 18.06
CA LEU A 343 13.10 23.80 18.31
C LEU A 343 14.33 24.71 18.53
N PHE A 344 14.53 25.75 17.72
CA PHE A 344 15.63 26.70 17.92
C PHE A 344 15.48 27.54 19.20
N ALA A 345 14.25 27.79 19.66
CA ALA A 345 14.01 28.63 20.83
C ALA A 345 14.17 27.89 22.17
N TYR A 346 13.79 26.61 22.21
CA TYR A 346 13.66 25.86 23.47
C TYR A 346 14.61 24.67 23.62
N VAL A 347 15.27 24.24 22.54
CA VAL A 347 16.25 23.15 22.59
C VAL A 347 17.65 23.75 22.51
N ASP A 348 18.52 23.31 23.42
CA ASP A 348 19.92 23.71 23.44
C ASP A 348 20.71 22.88 22.43
N TRP A 349 20.84 23.41 21.21
CA TRP A 349 21.52 22.72 20.11
C TRP A 349 23.04 22.91 20.21
N PRO A 350 23.84 21.85 19.97
CA PRO A 350 25.29 21.95 19.92
C PRO A 350 25.73 23.07 18.94
N LEU A 351 26.67 23.90 19.38
CA LEU A 351 27.25 25.04 18.64
C LEU A 351 26.32 26.25 18.40
N LEU A 352 25.02 26.16 18.66
CA LEU A 352 24.07 27.25 18.38
C LEU A 352 23.46 27.88 19.65
N GLY A 353 23.26 27.09 20.71
CA GLY A 353 22.52 27.53 21.90
C GLY A 353 21.04 27.83 21.63
N PRO A 354 20.24 28.16 22.65
CA PRO A 354 18.85 28.59 22.48
C PRO A 354 18.80 30.00 21.85
N THR A 355 17.97 30.16 20.81
CA THR A 355 17.81 31.44 20.11
C THR A 355 16.70 32.28 20.75
N HIS A 356 17.03 33.52 21.16
CA HIS A 356 16.02 34.47 21.61
C HIS A 356 15.13 34.94 20.46
N LEU A 357 13.81 34.81 20.63
CA LEU A 357 12.83 35.18 19.61
C LEU A 357 12.17 36.52 19.93
N SER A 358 12.09 37.39 18.92
CA SER A 358 11.24 38.58 18.96
C SER A 358 9.76 38.19 18.97
N TRP A 359 8.93 38.99 19.64
CA TRP A 359 7.48 38.84 19.61
C TRP A 359 6.91 38.94 18.17
N LEU A 360 7.60 39.63 17.26
CA LEU A 360 7.23 39.71 15.84
C LEU A 360 7.39 38.37 15.11
N VAL A 361 8.32 37.51 15.55
CA VAL A 361 8.45 36.14 15.01
C VAL A 361 7.25 35.30 15.44
N TRP A 362 6.79 35.47 16.68
CA TRP A 362 5.54 34.85 17.15
C TRP A 362 4.30 35.38 16.43
N LEU A 363 4.24 36.70 16.17
CA LEU A 363 3.19 37.30 15.35
C LEU A 363 3.21 36.72 13.92
N SER A 364 4.39 36.46 13.37
CA SER A 364 4.54 35.85 12.04
C SER A 364 3.96 34.43 12.01
N ILE A 365 4.18 33.63 13.04
CA ILE A 365 3.55 32.30 13.19
C ILE A 365 2.03 32.44 13.29
N LEU A 366 1.53 33.40 14.08
CA LEU A 366 0.10 33.67 14.23
C LEU A 366 -0.57 34.14 12.93
N LEU A 367 0.14 34.84 12.05
CA LEU A 367 -0.36 35.21 10.72
C LEU A 367 -0.26 34.05 9.71
N LEU A 368 0.80 33.24 9.82
CA LEU A 368 1.06 32.14 8.90
C LEU A 368 0.04 31.00 9.03
N LEU A 369 -0.24 30.51 10.25
CA LEU A 369 -1.11 29.35 10.46
C LEU A 369 -2.55 29.54 9.92
N PRO A 370 -3.25 30.66 10.17
CA PRO A 370 -4.58 30.91 9.61
C PRO A 370 -4.54 31.05 8.08
N SER A 371 -3.48 31.67 7.54
CA SER A 371 -3.30 31.80 6.09
C SER A 371 -3.14 30.43 5.43
N ILE A 372 -2.44 29.49 6.08
CA ILE A 372 -2.34 28.10 5.60
C ILE A 372 -3.69 27.40 5.64
N ALA A 373 -4.40 27.49 6.75
CA ALA A 373 -5.71 26.87 6.91
C ALA A 373 -6.72 27.40 5.88
N ALA A 374 -6.72 28.72 5.64
CA ALA A 374 -7.56 29.36 4.63
C ALA A 374 -7.23 28.86 3.21
N TYR A 375 -5.95 28.72 2.86
CA TYR A 375 -5.52 28.19 1.57
C TYR A 375 -5.96 26.73 1.37
N GLN A 376 -5.81 25.89 2.40
CA GLN A 376 -6.23 24.48 2.38
C GLN A 376 -7.74 24.35 2.22
N TYR A 377 -8.50 25.10 3.02
CA TYR A 377 -9.95 25.10 2.97
C TYR A 377 -10.46 25.52 1.59
N ALA A 378 -9.86 26.57 1.00
CA ALA A 378 -10.16 27.02 -0.35
C ALA A 378 -9.87 25.95 -1.42
N THR A 379 -8.77 25.20 -1.25
CA THR A 379 -8.41 24.09 -2.14
C THR A 379 -9.42 22.94 -2.05
N GLN A 380 -9.84 22.56 -0.83
CA GLN A 380 -10.86 21.52 -0.62
C GLN A 380 -12.20 21.93 -1.24
N LEU A 381 -12.61 23.19 -1.08
CA LEU A 381 -13.79 23.76 -1.72
C LEU A 381 -13.70 23.70 -3.25
N GLN A 382 -12.54 23.98 -3.83
CA GLN A 382 -12.32 23.92 -5.28
C GLN A 382 -12.47 22.48 -5.81
N VAL A 383 -11.91 21.49 -5.11
CA VAL A 383 -12.06 20.07 -5.44
C VAL A 383 -13.52 19.64 -5.34
N GLN A 384 -14.22 20.00 -4.26
CA GLN A 384 -15.64 19.68 -4.09
C GLN A 384 -16.52 20.31 -5.18
N ARG A 385 -16.24 21.56 -5.57
CA ARG A 385 -16.96 22.24 -6.67
C ARG A 385 -16.70 21.59 -8.03
N ALA A 386 -15.47 21.16 -8.29
CA ALA A 386 -15.12 20.45 -9.52
C ALA A 386 -15.83 19.09 -9.64
N LEU A 387 -16.02 18.40 -8.51
CA LEU A 387 -16.75 17.13 -8.43
C LEU A 387 -18.27 17.28 -8.61
N LEU A 388 -18.86 18.36 -8.08
CA LEU A 388 -20.31 18.61 -8.14
C LEU A 388 -20.75 19.24 -9.48
N HIS A 389 -19.88 20.00 -10.13
CA HIS A 389 -20.18 20.65 -11.40
C HIS A 389 -18.95 20.66 -12.34
N PRO A 390 -18.75 19.61 -13.14
CA PRO A 390 -17.61 19.50 -14.07
C PRO A 390 -17.50 20.66 -15.06
N SER A 391 -18.63 21.29 -15.40
CA SER A 391 -18.73 22.46 -16.28
C SER A 391 -18.54 23.82 -15.57
N LEU A 392 -18.73 23.90 -14.25
CA LEU A 392 -18.57 25.13 -13.46
C LEU A 392 -17.22 25.21 -12.74
N GLY A 393 -16.46 24.12 -12.69
CA GLY A 393 -15.11 24.08 -12.08
C GLY A 393 -14.09 25.06 -12.67
N ARG A 394 -14.44 25.80 -13.73
CA ARG A 394 -13.59 26.79 -14.40
C ARG A 394 -14.06 28.25 -14.27
N CYS A 395 -15.10 28.53 -13.49
CA CYS A 395 -15.55 29.91 -13.25
C CYS A 395 -15.11 30.41 -11.88
N CYS A 396 -13.88 30.95 -11.77
CA CYS A 396 -13.49 31.91 -10.75
C CYS A 396 -12.25 32.71 -11.22
N TRP A 397 -12.31 34.03 -11.01
CA TRP A 397 -11.35 35.11 -11.29
C TRP A 397 -9.88 34.84 -10.82
N PRO A 398 -8.84 35.49 -11.41
CA PRO A 398 -8.90 36.57 -12.38
C PRO A 398 -8.81 36.07 -13.80
N LEU A 399 -9.59 36.68 -14.70
CA LEU A 399 -9.59 36.44 -16.15
C LEU A 399 -10.44 35.24 -16.62
N CYS A 400 -11.75 35.42 -16.62
CA CYS A 400 -12.63 34.78 -17.59
C CYS A 400 -13.82 35.71 -17.91
N PRO A 401 -14.24 35.77 -19.19
CA PRO A 401 -14.96 34.62 -19.73
C PRO A 401 -14.65 34.22 -21.19
N GLY A 402 -14.60 32.90 -21.43
CA GLY A 402 -15.32 32.24 -22.53
C GLY A 402 -14.62 32.03 -23.88
N ARG A 403 -14.03 30.84 -24.06
CA ARG A 403 -14.14 30.11 -25.35
C ARG A 403 -14.22 28.60 -25.08
N ALA A 404 -15.38 28.04 -25.40
CA ALA A 404 -15.51 26.60 -25.59
C ALA A 404 -14.76 26.23 -26.87
N GLU A 405 -13.65 25.51 -26.75
CA GLU A 405 -13.02 24.84 -27.88
C GLU A 405 -13.90 23.65 -28.29
N ARG A 406 -14.32 23.67 -29.55
CA ARG A 406 -15.01 22.57 -30.22
C ARG A 406 -14.03 21.43 -30.42
N GLY A 407 -14.37 20.23 -29.94
CA GLY A 407 -13.79 18.99 -30.44
C GLY A 407 -14.25 18.69 -31.87
N PRO A 408 -13.53 17.81 -32.61
CA PRO A 408 -13.75 17.61 -34.03
C PRO A 408 -15.04 16.82 -34.27
N LEU A 409 -15.98 17.41 -35.00
CA LEU A 409 -17.11 16.68 -35.55
C LEU A 409 -16.69 16.04 -36.88
N LEU A 410 -16.87 14.72 -36.91
CA LEU A 410 -16.95 13.88 -38.10
C LEU A 410 -17.80 14.55 -39.19
N GLY A 411 -17.39 14.36 -40.43
CA GLY A 411 -18.03 14.92 -41.62
C GLY A 411 -19.51 14.56 -41.73
N GLY A 412 -20.30 15.52 -42.19
CA GLY A 412 -21.72 15.35 -42.47
C GLY A 412 -22.36 16.69 -42.80
N THR A 413 -22.53 16.94 -44.10
CA THR A 413 -23.32 18.03 -44.69
C THR A 413 -24.76 18.06 -44.16
N LEU A 414 -25.31 19.24 -43.85
CA LEU A 414 -26.69 19.69 -44.12
C LEU A 414 -26.92 21.14 -43.64
N GLY A 415 -27.70 21.91 -44.42
CA GLY A 415 -27.80 23.38 -44.39
C GLY A 415 -28.77 24.01 -43.37
N PRO A 416 -29.01 25.34 -43.45
CA PRO A 416 -29.73 26.09 -42.44
C PRO A 416 -31.20 26.33 -42.83
N GLU A 417 -32.14 25.88 -41.99
CA GLU A 417 -33.54 26.31 -42.07
C GLU A 417 -34.16 26.54 -40.69
N LEU A 418 -34.68 27.76 -40.52
CA LEU A 418 -35.97 28.14 -39.93
C LEU A 418 -36.22 28.01 -38.41
N CYS A 419 -36.35 29.20 -37.80
CA CYS A 419 -37.19 29.50 -36.64
C CYS A 419 -38.68 29.20 -36.90
N SER A 420 -39.45 28.79 -35.87
CA SER A 420 -40.64 29.53 -35.37
C SER A 420 -41.55 28.68 -34.44
N GLU A 421 -42.32 29.42 -33.61
CA GLU A 421 -43.48 29.01 -32.77
C GLU A 421 -43.14 28.25 -31.47
N GLY A 422 -43.66 28.57 -30.27
CA GLY A 422 -44.64 29.54 -29.78
C GLY A 422 -45.17 29.03 -28.41
N GLY A 423 -45.39 29.92 -27.43
CA GLY A 423 -46.25 29.63 -26.27
C GLY A 423 -45.57 29.39 -24.92
N LYS A 424 -45.94 30.23 -23.94
CA LYS A 424 -45.43 30.36 -22.57
C LYS A 424 -46.12 29.40 -21.57
N THR A 425 -45.37 28.79 -20.65
CA THR A 425 -45.67 28.76 -19.19
C THR A 425 -44.47 28.30 -18.33
N GLU A 426 -43.90 29.27 -17.60
CA GLU A 426 -43.28 29.26 -16.25
C GLU A 426 -42.38 28.11 -15.75
N ARG A 427 -41.07 28.37 -15.60
CA ARG A 427 -40.36 28.83 -14.37
C ARG A 427 -40.05 27.74 -13.32
N VAL A 428 -38.87 27.13 -13.44
CA VAL A 428 -37.90 26.99 -12.34
C VAL A 428 -36.51 27.08 -12.97
N LEU A 429 -35.83 28.22 -12.81
CA LEU A 429 -34.36 28.40 -12.81
C LEU A 429 -34.07 29.92 -12.94
N SER A 430 -34.22 30.63 -11.83
CA SER A 430 -33.76 32.01 -11.69
C SER A 430 -33.08 32.18 -10.34
N SER A 431 -31.75 32.01 -10.30
CA SER A 431 -30.88 32.67 -9.32
C SER A 431 -29.41 32.50 -9.71
N CYS A 432 -28.95 33.33 -10.64
CA CYS A 432 -27.60 33.89 -10.64
C CYS A 432 -27.56 35.02 -11.69
N GLN A 433 -28.31 36.10 -11.40
CA GLN A 433 -28.08 37.41 -12.02
C GLN A 433 -27.04 38.13 -11.17
N CYS A 434 -25.83 38.32 -11.70
CA CYS A 434 -24.93 39.35 -11.21
C CYS A 434 -25.48 40.71 -11.67
N HIS A 435 -25.98 41.52 -10.73
CA HIS A 435 -26.27 42.94 -10.96
C HIS A 435 -24.97 43.71 -11.17
N GLY A 436 -24.95 44.56 -12.20
CA GLY A 436 -23.84 45.43 -12.52
C GLY A 436 -23.87 46.76 -11.77
N SER A 437 -22.70 47.37 -11.65
CA SER A 437 -22.52 48.83 -11.74
C SER A 437 -21.03 49.19 -11.85
N ALA A 438 -20.77 50.20 -12.68
CA ALA A 438 -19.57 51.05 -12.79
C ALA A 438 -18.45 50.61 -13.75
N MET A 439 -18.39 51.36 -14.86
CA MET A 439 -17.36 51.48 -15.87
C MET A 439 -15.98 51.86 -15.27
N ALA A 440 -14.95 51.08 -15.59
CA ALA A 440 -13.58 51.51 -15.98
C ALA A 440 -12.66 50.27 -15.97
N SER A 441 -11.82 50.13 -17.00
CA SER A 441 -10.79 49.08 -17.17
C SER A 441 -11.24 47.71 -17.69
N TRP A 442 -11.59 47.65 -18.97
CA TRP A 442 -11.68 46.39 -19.75
C TRP A 442 -10.55 46.27 -20.78
N ALA A 443 -9.42 46.96 -20.58
CA ALA A 443 -8.23 46.88 -21.45
C ALA A 443 -7.02 46.21 -20.76
N CYS A 444 -6.97 46.08 -19.44
CA CYS A 444 -5.82 45.48 -18.73
C CYS A 444 -5.85 43.94 -18.63
N CYS A 445 -7.00 43.30 -18.88
CA CYS A 445 -7.19 41.87 -18.60
C CYS A 445 -6.80 40.94 -19.77
N ASP A 446 -7.05 41.32 -21.03
CA ASP A 446 -6.58 40.56 -22.21
C ASP A 446 -5.06 40.65 -22.39
N ILE A 447 -4.44 41.73 -21.91
CA ILE A 447 -2.98 41.90 -21.90
C ILE A 447 -2.32 40.86 -20.99
N GLY A 448 -2.93 40.52 -19.85
CA GLY A 448 -2.35 39.61 -18.85
C GLY A 448 -2.30 38.13 -19.28
N ILE A 449 -3.34 37.62 -19.97
CA ILE A 449 -3.34 36.24 -20.51
C ILE A 449 -2.34 36.15 -21.67
N HIS A 450 -2.36 37.12 -22.59
CA HIS A 450 -1.45 37.12 -23.72
C HIS A 450 0.01 37.27 -23.27
N GLN A 451 0.30 38.11 -22.27
CA GLN A 451 1.64 38.22 -21.68
C GLN A 451 2.08 36.95 -20.95
N ALA A 452 1.21 36.28 -20.19
CA ALA A 452 1.54 35.03 -19.52
C ALA A 452 1.83 33.89 -20.52
N GLU A 453 1.03 33.77 -21.59
CA GLU A 453 1.27 32.80 -22.66
C GLU A 453 2.55 33.13 -23.45
N THR A 454 2.82 34.42 -23.69
CA THR A 454 4.05 34.89 -24.36
C THR A 454 5.28 34.63 -23.48
N MET A 455 5.21 34.87 -22.17
CA MET A 455 6.28 34.59 -21.21
C MET A 455 6.53 33.08 -21.09
N ALA A 456 5.48 32.26 -21.00
CA ALA A 456 5.62 30.81 -20.98
C ALA A 456 6.26 30.30 -22.28
N SER A 457 5.81 30.81 -23.44
CA SER A 457 6.38 30.45 -24.74
C SER A 457 7.86 30.86 -24.86
N ALA A 458 8.23 32.05 -24.39
CA ALA A 458 9.62 32.51 -24.38
C ALA A 458 10.49 31.68 -23.44
N PHE A 459 9.96 31.31 -22.27
CA PHE A 459 10.64 30.47 -21.29
C PHE A 459 10.86 29.04 -21.82
N PHE A 460 9.85 28.42 -22.42
CA PHE A 460 10.00 27.10 -23.06
C PHE A 460 10.95 27.16 -24.27
N SER A 461 10.95 28.26 -25.04
CA SER A 461 11.93 28.44 -26.12
C SER A 461 13.37 28.52 -25.62
N LEU A 462 13.60 29.10 -24.43
CA LEU A 462 14.91 29.12 -23.79
C LEU A 462 15.33 27.71 -23.33
N ILE A 463 14.40 26.96 -22.73
CA ILE A 463 14.63 25.57 -22.30
C ILE A 463 14.94 24.68 -23.51
N ASP A 464 14.24 24.85 -24.63
CA ASP A 464 14.47 24.10 -25.86
C ASP A 464 15.88 24.36 -26.41
N SER A 465 16.33 25.61 -26.42
CA SER A 465 17.69 25.97 -26.84
C SER A 465 18.78 25.33 -25.96
N ILE A 466 18.52 25.20 -24.65
CA ILE A 466 19.39 24.47 -23.74
C ILE A 466 19.37 22.97 -24.08
N GLY A 467 18.20 22.39 -24.36
CA GLY A 467 18.04 21.00 -24.78
C GLY A 467 18.81 20.65 -26.05
N GLU A 468 18.79 21.53 -27.06
CA GLU A 468 19.54 21.39 -28.31
C GLU A 468 21.06 21.34 -28.06
N THR A 469 21.56 22.06 -27.04
CA THR A 469 22.98 22.05 -26.66
C THR A 469 23.42 20.70 -26.09
N PHE A 470 22.50 19.93 -25.49
CA PHE A 470 22.76 18.60 -24.94
C PHE A 470 22.52 17.46 -25.94
N GLU A 471 22.04 17.72 -27.17
CA GLU A 471 21.82 16.67 -28.18
C GLU A 471 23.13 15.96 -28.60
N GLY A 472 24.26 16.67 -28.63
CA GLY A 472 25.58 16.07 -28.88
C GLY A 472 26.14 15.24 -27.71
N VAL A 473 25.54 15.36 -26.52
CA VAL A 473 25.89 14.57 -25.33
C VAL A 473 25.12 13.25 -25.31
N VAL A 474 23.93 13.19 -25.92
CA VAL A 474 23.09 11.99 -26.03
C VAL A 474 23.85 10.84 -26.70
N GLU A 475 24.53 11.13 -27.81
CA GLU A 475 25.27 10.12 -28.59
C GLU A 475 26.51 9.60 -27.83
N ASN A 476 27.17 10.47 -27.06
CA ASN A 476 28.33 10.10 -26.25
C ASN A 476 27.95 9.33 -24.96
N VAL A 477 26.83 9.69 -24.32
CA VAL A 477 26.35 8.99 -23.11
C VAL A 477 25.79 7.61 -23.44
N GLU A 478 25.12 7.43 -24.58
CA GLU A 478 24.73 6.09 -25.05
C GLU A 478 25.94 5.20 -25.32
N ASN A 479 27.02 5.75 -25.90
CA ASN A 479 28.27 5.04 -26.08
C ASN A 479 28.96 4.67 -24.76
N VAL A 480 28.96 5.56 -23.76
CA VAL A 480 29.54 5.29 -22.44
C VAL A 480 28.72 4.26 -21.65
N VAL A 481 27.39 4.36 -21.65
CA VAL A 481 26.51 3.36 -21.02
C VAL A 481 26.68 2.00 -21.68
N GLY A 482 26.76 1.95 -23.01
CA GLY A 482 27.07 0.72 -23.75
C GLY A 482 28.48 0.17 -23.50
N THR A 483 29.46 1.04 -23.17
CA THR A 483 30.83 0.63 -22.83
C THR A 483 30.90 0.06 -21.41
N VAL A 484 30.24 0.70 -20.44
CA VAL A 484 30.13 0.20 -19.06
C VAL A 484 29.33 -1.11 -19.03
N GLU A 485 28.28 -1.25 -19.85
CA GLU A 485 27.57 -2.53 -20.03
C GLU A 485 28.52 -3.62 -20.56
N LYS A 486 29.35 -3.33 -21.58
CA LYS A 486 30.34 -4.29 -22.11
C LYS A 486 31.43 -4.68 -21.11
N GLU A 487 31.91 -3.74 -20.29
CA GLU A 487 32.92 -4.02 -19.27
C GLU A 487 32.35 -4.83 -18.10
N VAL A 488 31.10 -4.55 -17.70
CA VAL A 488 30.40 -5.33 -16.67
C VAL A 488 29.98 -6.69 -17.20
N GLU A 489 29.50 -6.80 -18.44
CA GLU A 489 29.26 -8.08 -19.11
C GLU A 489 30.55 -8.88 -19.27
N GLY A 490 31.68 -8.24 -19.58
CA GLY A 490 33.00 -8.87 -19.63
C GLY A 490 33.48 -9.36 -18.25
N ALA A 491 33.23 -8.59 -17.19
CA ALA A 491 33.54 -8.98 -15.82
C ALA A 491 32.63 -10.12 -15.30
N VAL A 492 31.37 -10.14 -15.72
CA VAL A 492 30.40 -11.21 -15.44
C VAL A 492 30.73 -12.47 -16.26
N GLN A 493 31.14 -12.34 -17.53
CA GLN A 493 31.55 -13.44 -18.41
C GLN A 493 32.86 -14.10 -17.98
N GLN A 494 33.80 -13.35 -17.38
CA GLN A 494 35.01 -13.94 -16.78
C GLN A 494 34.72 -14.75 -15.51
N MET A 495 33.57 -14.57 -14.87
CA MET A 495 33.09 -15.42 -13.78
C MET A 495 32.28 -16.64 -14.26
N ASP A 496 31.94 -16.72 -15.55
CA ASP A 496 30.93 -17.67 -16.09
C ASP A 496 31.43 -18.48 -17.30
N ALA A 497 32.75 -18.66 -17.45
CA ALA A 497 33.33 -19.45 -18.54
C ALA A 497 33.07 -20.95 -18.35
N GLY A 498 31.88 -21.41 -18.76
CA GLY A 498 31.55 -22.83 -18.80
C GLY A 498 30.13 -23.25 -19.22
N VAL A 499 29.33 -22.44 -19.91
CA VAL A 499 27.96 -22.83 -20.32
C VAL A 499 27.63 -22.41 -21.76
N ASP A 500 27.00 -23.33 -22.51
CA ASP A 500 26.63 -23.27 -23.94
C ASP A 500 25.44 -22.31 -24.19
N LEU A 501 25.41 -21.61 -25.33
CA LEU A 501 24.51 -20.47 -25.57
C LEU A 501 23.04 -20.86 -25.86
N ASP A 502 22.81 -22.10 -26.29
CA ASP A 502 21.45 -22.65 -26.45
C ASP A 502 20.79 -22.97 -25.10
N ASP A 503 21.59 -23.34 -24.09
CA ASP A 503 21.10 -23.51 -22.70
C ASP A 503 20.71 -22.15 -22.08
N VAL A 504 21.33 -21.05 -22.52
CA VAL A 504 21.08 -19.69 -22.00
C VAL A 504 19.76 -19.09 -22.51
N LEU A 505 19.30 -19.47 -23.71
CA LEU A 505 17.99 -19.07 -24.23
C LEU A 505 16.84 -19.84 -23.57
N GLU A 506 17.05 -21.11 -23.19
CA GLU A 506 16.15 -21.84 -22.29
C GLU A 506 16.22 -21.31 -20.84
N ALA A 507 17.36 -20.80 -20.38
CA ALA A 507 17.54 -20.33 -19.00
C ALA A 507 16.80 -19.03 -18.62
N ARG A 508 16.07 -18.37 -19.55
CA ARG A 508 15.11 -17.31 -19.19
C ARG A 508 13.75 -17.83 -18.74
N THR A 509 13.54 -19.15 -18.66
CA THR A 509 12.20 -19.70 -18.78
C THR A 509 11.75 -20.57 -17.60
N THR A 510 12.64 -20.96 -16.68
CA THR A 510 12.27 -21.82 -15.53
C THR A 510 12.95 -21.34 -14.23
N ARG A 511 12.21 -21.21 -13.12
CA ARG A 511 12.74 -20.74 -11.82
C ARG A 511 12.47 -21.77 -10.72
N THR A 512 13.47 -22.07 -9.89
CA THR A 512 13.27 -22.84 -8.65
C THR A 512 13.12 -21.92 -7.42
N PHE A 513 12.30 -22.33 -6.47
CA PHE A 513 12.10 -21.59 -5.21
C PHE A 513 11.58 -22.50 -4.09
N LEU A 514 11.78 -22.09 -2.84
CA LEU A 514 11.17 -22.75 -1.67
C LEU A 514 9.90 -22.00 -1.27
N PHE A 515 8.82 -22.73 -1.05
CA PHE A 515 7.58 -22.19 -0.50
C PHE A 515 7.15 -22.97 0.73
N SER A 516 6.68 -22.27 1.76
CA SER A 516 6.25 -22.87 3.02
C SER A 516 4.79 -22.59 3.30
N SER A 517 4.08 -23.60 3.79
CA SER A 517 2.74 -23.47 4.36
C SER A 517 2.68 -24.17 5.71
N GLU A 518 1.81 -23.70 6.60
CA GLU A 518 1.57 -24.29 7.91
C GLU A 518 0.10 -24.66 8.11
N SER A 519 -0.14 -25.46 9.15
CA SER A 519 -1.45 -25.83 9.65
C SER A 519 -1.37 -26.09 11.16
N VAL A 520 -2.54 -26.14 11.81
CA VAL A 520 -2.67 -26.44 13.24
C VAL A 520 -3.83 -27.41 13.46
N ASN A 521 -3.76 -28.20 14.52
CA ASN A 521 -4.75 -29.21 14.85
C ASN A 521 -6.02 -28.59 15.46
N GLU A 522 -7.10 -29.37 15.54
CA GLU A 522 -8.35 -28.99 16.21
C GLU A 522 -8.16 -28.55 17.67
N GLY A 523 -7.07 -28.94 18.33
CA GLY A 523 -6.78 -28.59 19.71
C GLY A 523 -6.00 -27.27 19.90
N HIS A 524 -5.55 -26.62 18.81
CA HIS A 524 -4.94 -25.31 18.91
C HIS A 524 -5.97 -24.29 19.44
N PRO A 525 -5.64 -23.38 20.38
CA PRO A 525 -6.63 -22.52 21.03
C PRO A 525 -7.45 -21.66 20.06
N ASP A 526 -6.83 -21.04 19.04
CA ASP A 526 -7.59 -20.36 17.97
C ASP A 526 -8.57 -21.29 17.23
N LYS A 527 -8.21 -22.56 17.00
CA LYS A 527 -9.10 -23.53 16.34
C LYS A 527 -10.18 -24.09 17.25
N ILE A 528 -9.97 -24.10 18.57
CA ILE A 528 -11.07 -24.33 19.52
C ILE A 528 -12.11 -23.22 19.34
N CYS A 529 -11.68 -21.96 19.27
CA CYS A 529 -12.58 -20.82 19.08
C CYS A 529 -13.36 -20.91 17.77
N ASP A 530 -12.70 -21.22 16.65
CA ASP A 530 -13.37 -21.40 15.36
C ASP A 530 -14.43 -22.52 15.42
N GLN A 531 -14.09 -23.66 16.03
CA GLN A 531 -15.03 -24.80 16.16
C GLN A 531 -16.22 -24.48 17.06
N VAL A 532 -16.01 -23.76 18.17
CA VAL A 532 -17.10 -23.33 19.06
C VAL A 532 -18.02 -22.34 18.34
N SER A 533 -17.46 -21.34 17.66
CA SER A 533 -18.23 -20.35 16.90
C SER A 533 -19.09 -21.00 15.82
N ASP A 534 -18.57 -21.99 15.09
CA ASP A 534 -19.34 -22.72 14.09
C ASP A 534 -20.31 -23.75 14.67
N ALA A 535 -20.03 -24.35 15.84
CA ALA A 535 -21.00 -25.19 16.53
C ALA A 535 -22.22 -24.39 17.00
N VAL A 536 -22.02 -23.14 17.44
CA VAL A 536 -23.12 -22.22 17.76
C VAL A 536 -23.92 -21.88 16.49
N LEU A 537 -23.26 -21.61 15.37
CA LEU A 537 -23.93 -21.40 14.08
C LEU A 537 -24.76 -22.62 13.65
N ASP A 538 -24.19 -23.83 13.73
CA ASP A 538 -24.90 -25.05 13.37
C ASP A 538 -26.12 -25.29 14.27
N ALA A 539 -26.00 -25.01 15.57
CA ALA A 539 -27.14 -25.07 16.49
C ALA A 539 -28.24 -24.06 16.12
N CYS A 540 -27.87 -22.86 15.65
CA CYS A 540 -28.84 -21.87 15.14
C CYS A 540 -29.53 -22.39 13.87
N LEU A 541 -28.76 -22.83 12.87
CA LEU A 541 -29.28 -23.26 11.57
C LEU A 541 -30.12 -24.54 11.64
N THR A 542 -29.82 -25.42 12.59
CA THR A 542 -30.62 -26.64 12.84
C THR A 542 -32.07 -26.30 13.20
N ALA A 543 -32.29 -25.26 14.02
CA ALA A 543 -33.62 -24.85 14.44
C ALA A 543 -34.24 -23.79 13.52
N ASP A 544 -33.43 -22.91 12.95
CA ASP A 544 -33.85 -21.82 12.08
C ASP A 544 -32.82 -21.58 10.96
N PRO A 545 -33.07 -22.12 9.75
CA PRO A 545 -32.19 -21.96 8.59
C PRO A 545 -31.98 -20.51 8.13
N LYS A 546 -32.80 -19.55 8.60
CA LYS A 546 -32.69 -18.13 8.25
C LYS A 546 -31.95 -17.30 9.32
N SER A 547 -31.45 -17.96 10.37
CA SER A 547 -30.68 -17.34 11.45
C SER A 547 -29.58 -16.41 10.93
N LYS A 548 -29.41 -15.28 11.61
CA LYS A 548 -28.29 -14.34 11.42
C LYS A 548 -27.31 -14.51 12.56
N VAL A 549 -26.07 -14.85 12.24
CA VAL A 549 -25.07 -15.24 13.23
C VAL A 549 -23.76 -14.57 12.88
N ALA A 550 -23.20 -13.87 13.86
CA ALA A 550 -21.83 -13.40 13.96
C ALA A 550 -21.35 -13.75 15.37
N CYS A 551 -21.00 -15.03 15.57
CA CYS A 551 -20.56 -15.55 16.86
C CYS A 551 -19.03 -15.54 16.91
N GLU A 552 -18.48 -14.84 17.88
CA GLU A 552 -17.05 -14.79 18.17
C GLU A 552 -16.77 -15.57 19.44
N THR A 553 -15.67 -16.32 19.45
CA THR A 553 -15.20 -17.07 20.62
C THR A 553 -13.77 -16.65 20.98
N ALA A 554 -13.50 -16.51 22.28
CA ALA A 554 -12.17 -16.34 22.85
C ALA A 554 -11.93 -17.38 23.96
N THR A 555 -10.68 -17.80 24.17
CA THR A 555 -10.33 -18.76 25.23
C THR A 555 -8.96 -18.47 25.83
N LYS A 556 -8.84 -18.69 27.14
CA LYS A 556 -7.60 -18.68 27.93
C LYS A 556 -7.86 -19.47 29.22
N ASP A 557 -6.82 -20.04 29.85
CA ASP A 557 -6.81 -20.57 31.22
C ASP A 557 -8.17 -21.04 31.76
N ASN A 558 -8.58 -22.24 31.34
CA ASN A 558 -9.82 -22.87 31.78
C ASN A 558 -11.11 -22.03 31.58
N MET A 559 -11.13 -21.12 30.63
CA MET A 559 -12.26 -20.26 30.29
C MET A 559 -12.50 -20.23 28.78
N VAL A 560 -13.77 -20.28 28.38
CA VAL A 560 -14.24 -20.06 27.00
C VAL A 560 -15.33 -18.99 27.02
N MET A 561 -15.15 -17.93 26.26
CA MET A 561 -16.11 -16.84 26.11
C MET A 561 -16.71 -16.85 24.71
N VAL A 562 -18.04 -16.80 24.61
CA VAL A 562 -18.78 -16.57 23.37
C VAL A 562 -19.44 -15.19 23.39
N ALA A 563 -19.29 -14.43 22.31
CA ALA A 563 -19.77 -13.05 22.16
C ALA A 563 -20.20 -12.74 20.72
N GLY A 564 -20.82 -11.58 20.51
CA GLY A 564 -21.26 -11.11 19.19
C GLY A 564 -22.77 -11.07 19.03
N GLU A 565 -23.25 -11.16 17.79
CA GLU A 565 -24.64 -10.89 17.44
C GLU A 565 -25.34 -12.11 16.83
N ILE A 566 -26.44 -12.54 17.45
CA ILE A 566 -27.26 -13.66 16.99
C ILE A 566 -28.74 -13.26 16.96
N THR A 567 -29.36 -13.42 15.80
CA THR A 567 -30.81 -13.31 15.60
C THR A 567 -31.33 -14.62 15.06
N THR A 568 -32.04 -15.37 15.90
CA THR A 568 -32.51 -16.73 15.58
C THR A 568 -33.79 -17.04 16.35
N GLY A 569 -34.63 -17.93 15.81
CA GLY A 569 -35.70 -18.59 16.56
C GLY A 569 -35.23 -19.70 17.51
N ALA A 570 -33.96 -20.11 17.43
CA ALA A 570 -33.39 -21.19 18.24
C ALA A 570 -33.29 -20.83 19.73
N LYS A 571 -33.56 -21.80 20.61
CA LYS A 571 -33.21 -21.72 22.03
C LYS A 571 -31.90 -22.44 22.26
N LEU A 572 -30.83 -21.68 22.46
CA LEU A 572 -29.47 -22.21 22.57
C LEU A 572 -29.04 -22.37 24.03
N ASP A 573 -28.47 -23.52 24.34
CA ASP A 573 -27.71 -23.77 25.56
C ASP A 573 -26.22 -23.66 25.23
N TYR A 574 -25.68 -22.44 25.35
CA TYR A 574 -24.29 -22.15 24.99
C TYR A 574 -23.30 -22.93 25.84
N ASP A 575 -23.58 -23.14 27.13
CA ASP A 575 -22.70 -23.92 28.02
C ASP A 575 -22.58 -25.36 27.51
N LYS A 576 -23.71 -26.00 27.20
CA LYS A 576 -23.73 -27.36 26.64
C LYS A 576 -23.01 -27.45 25.29
N VAL A 577 -23.21 -26.48 24.39
CA VAL A 577 -22.55 -26.46 23.08
C VAL A 577 -21.04 -26.33 23.25
N VAL A 578 -20.57 -25.34 24.02
CA VAL A 578 -19.15 -25.10 24.28
C VAL A 578 -18.49 -26.33 24.89
N ARG A 579 -19.04 -26.88 25.97
CA ARG A 579 -18.48 -28.07 26.64
C ARG A 579 -18.49 -29.29 25.72
N GLY A 580 -19.52 -29.45 24.89
CA GLY A 580 -19.58 -30.51 23.89
C GLY A 580 -18.43 -30.46 22.90
N VAL A 581 -18.11 -29.27 22.36
CA VAL A 581 -16.98 -29.07 21.45
C VAL A 581 -15.64 -29.35 22.15
N VAL A 582 -15.43 -28.79 23.34
CA VAL A 582 -14.21 -28.99 24.13
C VAL A 582 -13.99 -30.47 24.45
N GLN A 583 -15.06 -31.20 24.78
CA GLN A 583 -15.03 -32.64 25.00
C GLN A 583 -14.68 -33.42 23.73
N GLN A 584 -15.28 -33.08 22.58
CA GLN A 584 -15.01 -33.73 21.29
C GLN A 584 -13.56 -33.56 20.81
N ILE A 585 -12.96 -32.41 21.10
CA ILE A 585 -11.54 -32.14 20.81
C ILE A 585 -10.62 -33.01 21.69
N GLY A 586 -11.03 -33.23 22.94
CA GLY A 586 -10.34 -34.12 23.89
C GLY A 586 -9.69 -33.41 25.09
N PHE A 587 -10.16 -32.20 25.43
CA PHE A 587 -9.70 -31.44 26.59
C PHE A 587 -10.50 -31.78 27.84
N ASP A 588 -9.96 -32.61 28.73
CA ASP A 588 -10.65 -33.15 29.91
C ASP A 588 -9.97 -32.86 31.25
N SER A 589 -8.78 -32.25 31.27
CA SER A 589 -8.05 -31.91 32.49
C SER A 589 -7.43 -30.50 32.44
N PHE A 590 -7.55 -29.79 33.56
CA PHE A 590 -6.88 -28.51 33.80
C PHE A 590 -6.38 -28.50 35.24
N VAL A 591 -5.11 -28.16 35.40
CA VAL A 591 -4.49 -27.87 36.70
C VAL A 591 -3.84 -26.50 36.57
N ASP A 592 -4.16 -25.59 37.48
CA ASP A 592 -3.62 -24.21 37.49
C ASP A 592 -2.18 -24.17 38.01
N ASP A 593 -1.30 -24.89 37.31
CA ASP A 593 0.13 -25.00 37.57
C ASP A 593 0.84 -25.39 36.26
N LEU A 594 1.68 -24.48 35.74
CA LEU A 594 2.42 -24.70 34.50
C LEU A 594 3.50 -25.78 34.60
N SER A 595 3.81 -26.25 35.81
CA SER A 595 4.69 -27.40 36.04
C SER A 595 3.93 -28.74 36.05
N SER A 596 2.60 -28.71 36.08
CA SER A 596 1.76 -29.90 36.16
C SER A 596 1.80 -30.67 34.84
N VAL A 597 2.27 -31.91 34.91
CA VAL A 597 2.23 -32.83 33.76
C VAL A 597 0.83 -33.36 33.48
N ASP A 598 -0.08 -33.27 34.45
CA ASP A 598 -1.46 -33.79 34.34
C ASP A 598 -2.42 -32.82 33.65
N SER A 599 -2.05 -31.55 33.52
CA SER A 599 -2.86 -30.55 32.81
C SER A 599 -2.74 -30.72 31.30
N LYS A 600 -3.87 -30.94 30.62
CA LYS A 600 -3.95 -30.88 29.15
C LYS A 600 -4.19 -29.46 28.64
N GLY A 601 -4.55 -28.52 29.52
CA GLY A 601 -4.65 -27.10 29.24
C GLY A 601 -6.07 -26.52 29.16
N LEU A 602 -7.09 -27.39 29.22
CA LEU A 602 -8.50 -27.03 29.33
C LEU A 602 -9.29 -28.28 29.78
N SER A 603 -10.38 -28.11 30.52
CA SER A 603 -11.29 -29.22 30.84
C SER A 603 -12.74 -28.85 30.55
N TYR A 604 -13.42 -29.65 29.71
CA TYR A 604 -14.86 -29.48 29.46
C TYR A 604 -15.73 -29.59 30.74
N LYS A 605 -15.20 -30.23 31.79
CA LYS A 605 -15.92 -30.44 33.06
C LYS A 605 -15.88 -29.22 33.96
N THR A 606 -14.76 -28.51 33.98
CA THR A 606 -14.47 -27.45 34.96
C THR A 606 -14.28 -26.08 34.33
N CYS A 607 -14.27 -25.96 32.99
CA CYS A 607 -14.07 -24.67 32.36
C CYS A 607 -15.22 -23.70 32.65
N GLU A 608 -14.90 -22.43 32.83
CA GLU A 608 -15.86 -21.34 32.86
C GLU A 608 -16.37 -21.06 31.44
N VAL A 609 -17.69 -20.89 31.28
CA VAL A 609 -18.30 -20.49 30.00
C VAL A 609 -18.93 -19.11 30.17
N LEU A 610 -18.37 -18.10 29.50
CA LEU A 610 -18.85 -16.73 29.54
C LEU A 610 -19.68 -16.42 28.29
N VAL A 611 -20.91 -15.96 28.45
CA VAL A 611 -21.82 -15.66 27.34
C VAL A 611 -22.11 -14.15 27.29
N ARG A 612 -21.80 -13.52 26.16
CA ARG A 612 -22.03 -12.09 25.87
C ARG A 612 -22.60 -11.88 24.46
N ILE A 613 -23.72 -12.55 24.18
CA ILE A 613 -24.43 -12.47 22.88
C ILE A 613 -25.56 -11.43 22.95
N ASN A 614 -25.72 -10.64 21.89
CA ASN A 614 -26.85 -9.71 21.72
C ASN A 614 -27.57 -9.94 20.37
N LYS A 615 -28.71 -9.26 20.14
CA LYS A 615 -29.39 -9.27 18.83
C LYS A 615 -28.65 -8.40 17.82
N GLN A 616 -28.80 -8.72 16.53
CA GLN A 616 -28.25 -7.90 15.45
C GLN A 616 -28.91 -6.52 15.40
N SER A 617 -28.14 -5.49 14.99
CA SER A 617 -28.66 -4.13 14.79
C SER A 617 -29.83 -4.09 13.79
N PRO A 618 -30.96 -3.45 14.11
CA PRO A 618 -32.08 -3.27 13.20
C PRO A 618 -31.71 -2.54 11.89
N ASP A 619 -30.76 -1.59 11.95
CA ASP A 619 -30.32 -0.82 10.77
C ASP A 619 -29.61 -1.72 9.75
N ILE A 620 -28.80 -2.66 10.23
CA ILE A 620 -28.12 -3.66 9.40
C ILE A 620 -29.15 -4.63 8.80
N ALA A 621 -30.11 -5.10 9.61
CA ALA A 621 -31.17 -5.99 9.14
C ALA A 621 -32.00 -5.33 8.01
N GLY A 622 -32.35 -4.06 8.18
CA GLY A 622 -33.05 -3.22 7.19
C GLY A 622 -32.33 -3.12 5.84
N GLY A 623 -31.01 -2.88 5.86
CA GLY A 623 -30.20 -2.77 4.65
C GLY A 623 -29.96 -4.10 3.92
N VAL A 624 -29.95 -5.22 4.66
CA VAL A 624 -29.48 -6.51 4.14
C VAL A 624 -30.63 -7.42 3.66
N HIS A 625 -31.68 -7.62 4.46
CA HIS A 625 -32.66 -8.67 4.19
C HIS A 625 -34.13 -8.36 4.54
N VAL A 626 -34.42 -7.33 5.36
CA VAL A 626 -35.81 -7.01 5.71
C VAL A 626 -36.54 -6.42 4.50
N GLY A 627 -37.68 -7.02 4.13
CA GLY A 627 -38.50 -6.55 3.00
C GLY A 627 -37.91 -6.81 1.61
N LYS A 628 -36.86 -7.64 1.51
CA LYS A 628 -36.22 -8.03 0.24
C LYS A 628 -36.53 -9.47 -0.13
N ASP A 629 -36.62 -9.74 -1.43
CA ASP A 629 -36.70 -11.11 -1.95
C ASP A 629 -35.40 -11.87 -1.68
N GLU A 630 -35.50 -13.19 -1.60
CA GLU A 630 -34.39 -14.06 -1.19
C GLU A 630 -33.17 -13.95 -2.11
N MET A 631 -33.41 -13.72 -3.41
CA MET A 631 -32.36 -13.56 -4.43
C MET A 631 -31.72 -12.17 -4.42
N ASP A 632 -32.41 -11.18 -3.85
CA ASP A 632 -31.98 -9.78 -3.80
C ASP A 632 -31.49 -9.36 -2.42
N VAL A 633 -31.25 -10.33 -1.54
CA VAL A 633 -30.53 -10.14 -0.28
C VAL A 633 -29.17 -9.50 -0.57
N GLY A 634 -28.95 -8.34 0.03
CA GLY A 634 -27.69 -7.62 -0.10
C GLY A 634 -26.56 -8.32 0.66
N ALA A 635 -25.31 -7.96 0.34
CA ALA A 635 -24.19 -8.42 1.15
C ALA A 635 -24.35 -7.96 2.61
N GLY A 636 -24.13 -8.88 3.55
CA GLY A 636 -24.26 -8.60 4.99
C GLY A 636 -23.22 -7.62 5.55
N ASP A 637 -22.13 -7.41 4.81
CA ASP A 637 -21.09 -6.43 5.04
C ASP A 637 -20.41 -6.09 3.70
N GLN A 638 -19.58 -5.04 3.66
CA GLN A 638 -18.60 -4.89 2.60
C GLN A 638 -17.50 -5.97 2.74
N GLY A 639 -16.86 -6.33 1.65
CA GLY A 639 -15.70 -7.21 1.76
C GLY A 639 -15.09 -7.59 0.42
N ILE A 640 -13.90 -8.19 0.51
CA ILE A 640 -13.11 -8.69 -0.61
C ILE A 640 -12.86 -10.17 -0.34
N MET A 641 -13.02 -11.02 -1.35
CA MET A 641 -12.88 -12.47 -1.20
C MET A 641 -12.07 -13.03 -2.35
N PHE A 642 -11.24 -14.04 -2.04
CA PHE A 642 -10.41 -14.70 -3.03
C PHE A 642 -10.65 -16.20 -3.06
N GLY A 643 -10.60 -16.74 -4.27
CA GLY A 643 -10.67 -18.15 -4.60
C GLY A 643 -9.40 -18.55 -5.31
N TYR A 644 -8.74 -19.62 -4.90
CA TYR A 644 -7.53 -20.11 -5.57
C TYR A 644 -7.65 -21.59 -5.90
N ALA A 645 -7.10 -21.98 -7.04
CA ALA A 645 -6.92 -23.36 -7.44
C ALA A 645 -5.61 -23.52 -8.22
N SER A 646 -5.00 -24.70 -8.09
CA SER A 646 -3.76 -25.09 -8.75
C SER A 646 -3.84 -26.56 -9.14
N ASP A 647 -3.30 -26.96 -10.29
CA ASP A 647 -3.36 -28.33 -10.77
C ASP A 647 -2.31 -29.27 -10.15
N GLU A 648 -1.51 -28.79 -9.20
CA GLU A 648 -0.48 -29.56 -8.48
C GLU A 648 -1.01 -30.88 -7.85
N THR A 649 -2.26 -30.86 -7.39
CA THR A 649 -2.93 -31.95 -6.68
C THR A 649 -4.31 -32.22 -7.27
N SER A 650 -4.82 -33.44 -7.07
CA SER A 650 -6.13 -33.83 -7.63
C SER A 650 -7.33 -33.07 -7.03
N ASP A 651 -7.19 -32.54 -5.81
CA ASP A 651 -8.21 -31.70 -5.17
C ASP A 651 -8.06 -30.20 -5.53
N CYS A 652 -7.18 -29.89 -6.48
CA CYS A 652 -6.84 -28.56 -6.96
C CYS A 652 -6.35 -27.59 -5.87
N MET A 653 -5.65 -28.09 -4.85
CA MET A 653 -5.02 -27.30 -3.79
C MET A 653 -3.49 -27.20 -3.97
N PRO A 654 -2.84 -26.15 -3.44
CA PRO A 654 -1.39 -26.12 -3.36
C PRO A 654 -0.86 -27.27 -2.49
N LEU A 655 0.18 -27.96 -2.95
CA LEU A 655 0.68 -29.16 -2.27
C LEU A 655 1.21 -28.86 -0.85
N THR A 656 1.93 -27.75 -0.64
CA THR A 656 2.45 -27.38 0.69
C THR A 656 1.34 -27.29 1.73
N HIS A 657 0.23 -26.65 1.38
CA HIS A 657 -0.90 -26.46 2.29
C HIS A 657 -1.69 -27.75 2.50
N SER A 658 -1.97 -28.52 1.41
CA SER A 658 -2.65 -29.81 1.52
C SER A 658 -1.86 -30.78 2.42
N MET A 659 -0.54 -30.81 2.27
CA MET A 659 0.34 -31.64 3.12
C MET A 659 0.34 -31.17 4.58
N ALA A 660 0.57 -29.88 4.85
CA ALA A 660 0.57 -29.37 6.22
C ALA A 660 -0.76 -29.68 6.94
N THR A 661 -1.89 -29.41 6.28
CA THR A 661 -3.22 -29.66 6.82
C THR A 661 -3.50 -31.14 7.07
N ARG A 662 -3.14 -32.03 6.14
CA ARG A 662 -3.34 -33.47 6.31
C ARG A 662 -2.41 -34.06 7.37
N LEU A 663 -1.20 -33.54 7.58
CA LEU A 663 -0.34 -33.96 8.68
C LEU A 663 -1.00 -33.68 10.03
N GLY A 664 -1.58 -32.48 10.20
CA GLY A 664 -2.31 -32.13 11.42
C GLY A 664 -3.56 -32.99 11.65
N LYS A 665 -4.29 -33.30 10.57
CA LYS A 665 -5.44 -34.21 10.61
C LYS A 665 -5.02 -35.63 10.99
N THR A 666 -3.96 -36.16 10.39
CA THR A 666 -3.42 -37.49 10.70
C THR A 666 -2.93 -37.58 12.15
N LEU A 667 -2.27 -36.54 12.69
CA LEU A 667 -1.91 -36.45 14.12
C LEU A 667 -3.14 -36.63 15.02
N THR A 668 -4.23 -35.98 14.64
CA THR A 668 -5.49 -36.06 15.37
C THR A 668 -6.13 -37.45 15.26
N ASP A 669 -6.06 -38.06 14.08
CA ASP A 669 -6.64 -39.39 13.84
C ASP A 669 -5.89 -40.48 14.62
N VAL A 670 -4.56 -40.46 14.63
CA VAL A 670 -3.76 -41.44 15.41
C VAL A 670 -3.87 -41.21 16.91
N ARG A 671 -4.14 -39.98 17.36
CA ARG A 671 -4.48 -39.67 18.75
C ARG A 671 -5.84 -40.25 19.11
N LYS A 672 -6.89 -39.91 18.36
CA LYS A 672 -8.28 -40.30 18.65
C LYS A 672 -8.52 -41.80 18.49
N SER A 673 -7.78 -42.49 17.62
CA SER A 673 -7.82 -43.95 17.52
C SER A 673 -7.11 -44.67 18.68
N GLY A 674 -6.26 -43.96 19.43
CA GLY A 674 -5.41 -44.52 20.48
C GLY A 674 -4.15 -45.23 19.95
N GLU A 675 -3.86 -45.16 18.66
CA GLU A 675 -2.62 -45.70 18.07
C GLU A 675 -1.37 -44.98 18.60
N CYS A 676 -1.48 -43.67 18.77
CA CYS A 676 -0.53 -42.80 19.47
C CYS A 676 -1.23 -42.16 20.67
N TRP A 677 -1.66 -42.99 21.63
CA TRP A 677 -2.46 -42.59 22.80
C TRP A 677 -1.80 -41.51 23.68
N TRP A 678 -0.47 -41.35 23.57
CA TRP A 678 0.32 -40.37 24.30
C TRP A 678 0.25 -38.96 23.70
N LEU A 679 -0.34 -38.78 22.52
CA LEU A 679 -0.58 -37.46 21.92
C LEU A 679 -1.71 -36.73 22.66
N ARG A 680 -1.54 -35.41 22.82
CA ARG A 680 -2.55 -34.50 23.35
C ARG A 680 -3.10 -33.59 22.24
N PRO A 681 -4.20 -32.84 22.47
CA PRO A 681 -4.95 -32.21 21.37
C PRO A 681 -4.21 -31.13 20.58
N ASP A 682 -3.37 -30.30 21.22
CA ASP A 682 -2.70 -29.18 20.54
C ASP A 682 -1.54 -29.66 19.65
N GLY A 683 -1.44 -29.11 18.44
CA GLY A 683 -0.41 -29.48 17.49
C GLY A 683 -0.30 -28.52 16.31
N LYS A 684 0.91 -28.41 15.77
CA LYS A 684 1.28 -27.50 14.69
C LYS A 684 2.14 -28.25 13.68
N THR A 685 1.94 -27.96 12.41
CA THR A 685 2.66 -28.60 11.31
C THR A 685 3.06 -27.56 10.28
N GLN A 686 4.28 -27.65 9.75
CA GLN A 686 4.76 -26.78 8.68
C GLN A 686 5.51 -27.60 7.64
N VAL A 687 5.31 -27.26 6.37
CA VAL A 687 5.88 -27.97 5.23
C VAL A 687 6.51 -26.95 4.29
N THR A 688 7.75 -27.22 3.91
CA THR A 688 8.48 -26.46 2.89
C THR A 688 8.78 -27.38 1.71
N ILE A 689 8.37 -26.97 0.51
CA ILE A 689 8.59 -27.70 -0.74
C ILE A 689 9.42 -26.83 -1.68
N GLU A 690 10.37 -27.46 -2.37
CA GLU A 690 11.04 -26.86 -3.51
C GLU A 690 10.17 -27.01 -4.75
N TYR A 691 9.85 -25.88 -5.37
CA TYR A 691 9.03 -25.76 -6.54
C TYR A 691 9.86 -25.35 -7.74
N MET A 692 9.41 -25.78 -8.91
CA MET A 692 9.86 -25.29 -10.20
C MET A 692 8.69 -24.57 -10.87
N GLN A 693 8.88 -23.28 -11.17
CA GLN A 693 7.96 -22.48 -11.97
C GLN A 693 8.36 -22.57 -13.43
N HIS A 694 7.42 -22.98 -14.27
CA HIS A 694 7.55 -23.07 -15.71
C HIS A 694 7.30 -21.71 -16.39
N PRO A 695 7.68 -21.54 -17.67
CA PRO A 695 7.53 -20.28 -18.39
C PRO A 695 6.06 -19.93 -18.63
N ASP A 696 5.20 -20.94 -18.70
CA ASP A 696 3.74 -20.81 -18.77
C ASP A 696 3.10 -20.48 -17.40
N GLY A 697 3.93 -20.14 -16.39
CA GLY A 697 3.49 -19.77 -15.05
C GLY A 697 2.92 -20.92 -14.21
N SER A 698 2.84 -22.14 -14.74
CA SER A 698 2.51 -23.32 -13.94
C SER A 698 3.64 -23.63 -12.95
N VAL A 699 3.30 -24.31 -11.86
CA VAL A 699 4.27 -24.68 -10.82
C VAL A 699 4.24 -26.18 -10.58
N GLU A 700 5.42 -26.77 -10.38
CA GLU A 700 5.59 -28.19 -10.17
C GLU A 700 6.39 -28.44 -8.88
N PRO A 701 5.87 -29.23 -7.92
CA PRO A 701 6.61 -29.59 -6.73
C PRO A 701 7.71 -30.61 -7.07
N LYS A 702 8.96 -30.31 -6.67
CA LYS A 702 10.14 -31.14 -6.99
C LYS A 702 10.59 -32.04 -5.84
N LYS A 703 10.66 -31.50 -4.62
CA LYS A 703 11.03 -32.27 -3.43
C LYS A 703 10.51 -31.63 -2.15
N ILE A 704 10.22 -32.45 -1.14
CA ILE A 704 9.91 -31.98 0.21
C ILE A 704 11.23 -31.61 0.88
N HIS A 705 11.46 -30.32 1.07
CA HIS A 705 12.67 -29.78 1.67
C HIS A 705 12.66 -29.95 3.19
N THR A 706 11.58 -29.50 3.85
CA THR A 706 11.48 -29.51 5.32
C THR A 706 10.08 -29.88 5.78
N VAL A 707 9.99 -30.70 6.83
CA VAL A 707 8.77 -30.97 7.58
C VAL A 707 9.02 -30.64 9.06
N VAL A 708 8.16 -29.78 9.62
CA VAL A 708 8.16 -29.45 11.04
C VAL A 708 6.86 -29.93 11.65
N ILE A 709 6.95 -30.65 12.78
CA ILE A 709 5.80 -31.03 13.60
C ILE A 709 6.13 -30.67 15.04
N SER A 710 5.26 -29.87 15.66
CA SER A 710 5.28 -29.62 17.11
C SER A 710 3.94 -30.06 17.66
N THR A 711 3.92 -31.18 18.38
CA THR A 711 2.68 -31.78 18.90
C THR A 711 2.73 -31.93 20.41
N GLN A 712 1.61 -31.61 21.06
CA GLN A 712 1.45 -31.78 22.49
C GLN A 712 1.45 -33.26 22.84
N HIS A 713 2.06 -33.64 23.96
CA HIS A 713 2.16 -35.04 24.37
C HIS A 713 2.18 -35.21 25.90
N ALA A 714 1.87 -36.43 26.33
CA ALA A 714 2.05 -36.89 27.71
C ALA A 714 3.54 -36.87 28.13
N GLU A 715 3.82 -36.93 29.43
CA GLU A 715 5.21 -36.90 29.91
C GLU A 715 6.02 -38.12 29.42
N PRO A 716 7.10 -37.93 28.64
CA PRO A 716 7.88 -39.03 28.07
C PRO A 716 8.47 -39.95 29.14
N SER A 717 8.44 -41.26 28.88
CA SER A 717 8.97 -42.33 29.75
C SER A 717 8.32 -42.46 31.14
N LYS A 718 7.26 -41.69 31.45
CA LYS A 718 6.66 -41.64 32.79
C LYS A 718 5.14 -41.76 32.79
N ALA A 719 4.45 -41.05 31.90
CA ALA A 719 3.00 -41.03 31.88
C ALA A 719 2.44 -42.43 31.57
N LYS A 720 1.41 -42.83 32.32
CA LYS A 720 0.73 -44.13 32.17
C LYS A 720 -0.52 -43.98 31.33
N ARG A 721 -0.79 -44.95 30.46
CA ARG A 721 -1.96 -44.91 29.57
C ARG A 721 -3.27 -44.91 30.35
N THR A 722 -3.36 -45.61 31.48
CA THR A 722 -4.56 -45.59 32.33
C THR A 722 -4.88 -44.20 32.91
N GLN A 723 -3.87 -43.33 33.04
CA GLN A 723 -4.03 -41.95 33.53
C GLN A 723 -4.35 -40.98 32.39
N GLU A 724 -3.71 -41.14 31.23
CA GLU A 724 -3.93 -40.26 30.06
C GLU A 724 -5.25 -40.54 29.32
N CYS A 725 -5.67 -41.81 29.29
CA CYS A 725 -6.84 -42.29 28.56
C CYS A 725 -7.92 -42.78 29.53
N ALA A 726 -8.85 -41.89 29.89
CA ALA A 726 -9.98 -42.23 30.75
C ALA A 726 -10.78 -43.43 30.20
N GLY A 727 -11.02 -44.44 31.04
CA GLY A 727 -11.78 -45.64 30.68
C GLY A 727 -10.97 -46.75 29.99
N TYR A 728 -9.66 -46.58 29.80
CA TYR A 728 -8.80 -47.66 29.28
C TYR A 728 -8.62 -48.79 30.31
N SER A 729 -8.97 -50.02 29.90
CA SER A 729 -8.90 -51.23 30.75
C SER A 729 -7.92 -52.31 30.24
N GLY A 730 -7.09 -51.97 29.25
CA GLY A 730 -6.09 -52.89 28.70
C GLY A 730 -4.82 -52.98 29.56
N ALA A 731 -3.80 -53.69 29.07
CA ALA A 731 -2.50 -53.75 29.74
C ALA A 731 -1.89 -52.35 29.87
N GLU A 732 -1.31 -52.05 31.04
CA GLU A 732 -0.69 -50.76 31.29
C GLU A 732 0.48 -50.50 30.34
N MET A 733 0.55 -49.29 29.81
CA MET A 733 1.62 -48.85 28.93
C MET A 733 2.21 -47.53 29.46
N VAL A 734 3.52 -47.37 29.34
CA VAL A 734 4.22 -46.12 29.67
C VAL A 734 4.48 -45.38 28.36
N ALA A 735 4.36 -44.04 28.40
CA ALA A 735 4.59 -43.20 27.23
C ALA A 735 6.02 -43.42 26.69
N PRO A 736 6.22 -43.48 25.35
CA PRO A 736 7.55 -43.71 24.77
C PRO A 736 8.56 -42.61 25.14
N THR A 737 9.85 -42.84 24.85
CA THR A 737 10.86 -41.77 24.90
C THR A 737 10.60 -40.73 23.80
N MET A 738 11.15 -39.52 23.92
CA MET A 738 11.05 -38.51 22.84
C MET A 738 11.56 -39.04 21.49
N GLU A 739 12.64 -39.83 21.50
CA GLU A 739 13.17 -40.43 20.27
C GLU A 739 12.19 -41.43 19.63
N GLN A 740 11.54 -42.26 20.46
CA GLN A 740 10.53 -43.20 19.99
C GLN A 740 9.27 -42.48 19.50
N MET A 741 8.82 -41.44 20.20
CA MET A 741 7.72 -40.58 19.77
C MET A 741 8.01 -39.96 18.40
N ASN A 742 9.23 -39.43 18.19
CA ASN A 742 9.63 -38.85 16.91
C ASN A 742 9.63 -39.89 15.78
N LYS A 743 10.13 -41.11 16.03
CA LYS A 743 10.06 -42.24 15.07
C LYS A 743 8.62 -42.63 14.75
N GLU A 744 7.75 -42.70 15.76
CA GLU A 744 6.33 -42.99 15.56
C GLU A 744 5.63 -41.89 14.75
N ILE A 745 5.95 -40.62 14.97
CA ILE A 745 5.42 -39.50 14.16
C ILE A 745 5.90 -39.61 12.72
N GLU A 746 7.18 -39.91 12.47
CA GLU A 746 7.67 -40.09 11.10
C GLU A 746 6.91 -41.21 10.37
N GLU A 747 6.79 -42.39 10.98
CA GLU A 747 6.17 -43.56 10.36
C GLU A 747 4.64 -43.44 10.25
N LYS A 748 3.96 -43.16 11.37
CA LYS A 748 2.50 -43.22 11.47
C LYS A 748 1.81 -41.95 11.00
N VAL A 749 2.52 -40.82 10.97
CA VAL A 749 1.97 -39.52 10.56
C VAL A 749 2.55 -39.06 9.24
N ILE A 750 3.87 -38.84 9.15
CA ILE A 750 4.49 -38.24 7.95
C ILE A 750 4.35 -39.18 6.75
N LYS A 751 4.92 -40.38 6.82
CA LYS A 751 4.91 -41.34 5.70
C LYS A 751 3.49 -41.74 5.29
N ARG A 752 2.61 -42.01 6.28
CA ARG A 752 1.19 -42.32 6.04
C ARG A 752 0.45 -41.18 5.33
N THR A 753 0.68 -39.93 5.75
CA THR A 753 0.04 -38.77 5.10
C THR A 753 0.51 -38.63 3.66
N LEU A 754 1.83 -38.74 3.42
CA LEU A 754 2.42 -38.62 2.10
C LEU A 754 1.93 -39.69 1.11
N GLN A 755 1.65 -40.91 1.58
CA GLN A 755 1.05 -41.97 0.78
C GLN A 755 -0.40 -41.67 0.36
N SER A 756 -1.12 -40.86 1.16
CA SER A 756 -2.54 -40.54 0.89
C SER A 756 -2.73 -39.42 -0.14
N ILE A 757 -1.71 -38.62 -0.43
CA ILE A 757 -1.81 -37.45 -1.31
C ILE A 757 -1.39 -37.85 -2.72
N LYS A 758 -2.30 -37.72 -3.69
CA LYS A 758 -2.04 -37.97 -5.10
C LYS A 758 -1.62 -36.67 -5.82
N LEU A 759 -0.47 -36.72 -6.48
CA LEU A 759 0.06 -35.65 -7.31
C LEU A 759 -0.57 -35.67 -8.71
N LYS A 760 -0.46 -34.54 -9.42
CA LYS A 760 -0.90 -34.40 -10.82
C LYS A 760 -0.38 -35.50 -11.76
N ASN A 761 0.87 -35.89 -11.60
CA ASN A 761 1.53 -36.92 -12.42
C ASN A 761 1.06 -38.36 -12.11
N GLY A 762 0.10 -38.53 -11.19
CA GLY A 762 -0.46 -39.82 -10.78
C GLY A 762 0.31 -40.53 -9.67
N GLN A 763 1.50 -40.05 -9.30
CA GLN A 763 2.28 -40.59 -8.18
C GLN A 763 1.74 -40.10 -6.83
N GLN A 764 2.17 -40.75 -5.75
CA GLN A 764 1.90 -40.29 -4.38
C GLN A 764 2.97 -39.29 -3.93
N ALA A 765 2.61 -38.34 -3.06
CA ALA A 765 3.55 -37.32 -2.56
C ALA A 765 4.77 -37.90 -1.83
N ILE A 766 4.71 -39.16 -1.37
CA ILE A 766 5.87 -39.87 -0.80
C ILE A 766 7.03 -40.02 -1.79
N SER A 767 6.80 -39.92 -3.11
CA SER A 767 7.88 -39.91 -4.10
C SER A 767 8.79 -38.69 -4.01
N LEU A 768 8.34 -37.62 -3.33
CA LEU A 768 9.10 -36.38 -3.11
C LEU A 768 9.88 -36.39 -1.78
N TYR A 769 9.72 -37.44 -0.98
CA TYR A 769 10.31 -37.61 0.35
C TYR A 769 11.52 -38.55 0.30
N GLY A 770 12.61 -38.20 0.99
CA GLY A 770 13.81 -39.01 1.00
C GLY A 770 14.83 -38.54 2.04
N SER A 771 16.07 -39.04 1.96
CA SER A 771 17.16 -38.68 2.88
C SER A 771 17.54 -37.20 2.84
N HIS A 772 17.13 -36.47 1.79
CA HIS A 772 17.29 -35.02 1.66
C HIS A 772 16.29 -34.22 2.50
N THR A 773 15.21 -34.84 2.99
CA THR A 773 14.15 -34.11 3.71
C THR A 773 14.57 -33.83 5.15
N HIS A 774 14.57 -32.56 5.54
CA HIS A 774 14.84 -32.15 6.91
C HIS A 774 13.62 -32.35 7.80
N LEU A 775 13.75 -33.16 8.85
CA LEU A 775 12.70 -33.39 9.84
C LEU A 775 12.98 -32.64 11.13
N HIS A 776 12.05 -31.79 11.53
CA HIS A 776 12.04 -31.13 12.84
C HIS A 776 10.80 -31.58 13.62
N ILE A 777 10.94 -32.65 14.39
CA ILE A 777 9.85 -33.20 15.21
C ILE A 777 10.08 -32.81 16.69
N ASN A 778 9.15 -32.04 17.23
CA ASN A 778 9.21 -31.38 18.53
C ASN A 778 10.58 -30.68 18.78
N PRO A 779 10.99 -29.76 17.90
CA PRO A 779 12.31 -29.12 17.98
C PRO A 779 12.52 -28.30 19.26
N SER A 780 11.44 -27.85 19.91
CA SER A 780 11.50 -27.16 21.21
C SER A 780 11.72 -28.10 22.41
N GLY A 781 11.81 -29.41 22.18
CA GLY A 781 11.84 -30.43 23.22
C GLY A 781 10.43 -30.82 23.67
N LYS A 782 10.20 -30.87 24.99
CA LYS A 782 8.91 -31.30 25.54
C LYS A 782 7.82 -30.26 25.28
N PHE A 783 6.65 -30.72 24.84
CA PHE A 783 5.45 -29.89 24.73
C PHE A 783 4.29 -30.56 25.47
N ILE A 784 4.26 -30.40 26.80
CA ILE A 784 3.29 -31.07 27.70
C ILE A 784 2.07 -30.18 27.95
N ILE A 785 2.30 -28.93 28.34
CA ILE A 785 1.27 -27.89 28.46
C ILE A 785 0.97 -27.35 27.05
N GLY A 786 -0.31 -27.27 26.70
CA GLY A 786 -0.78 -26.79 25.40
C GLY A 786 -2.21 -26.25 25.51
N GLY A 787 -2.86 -25.99 24.38
CA GLY A 787 -4.22 -25.45 24.37
C GLY A 787 -4.32 -24.07 25.05
N PRO A 788 -5.49 -23.70 25.60
CA PRO A 788 -5.73 -22.39 26.20
C PRO A 788 -4.82 -22.01 27.38
N GLN A 789 -4.27 -23.01 28.08
CA GLN A 789 -3.29 -22.77 29.14
C GLN A 789 -1.95 -22.33 28.58
N GLY A 790 -1.51 -22.92 27.46
CA GLY A 790 -0.28 -22.59 26.78
C GLY A 790 -0.35 -21.29 25.97
N ASP A 791 -1.52 -20.95 25.41
CA ASP A 791 -1.70 -19.76 24.56
C ASP A 791 -3.17 -19.32 24.52
N ALA A 792 -3.43 -18.03 24.31
CA ALA A 792 -4.79 -17.52 24.14
C ALA A 792 -5.33 -17.88 22.74
N GLY A 793 -6.65 -18.05 22.61
CA GLY A 793 -7.30 -18.33 21.33
C GLY A 793 -8.39 -17.33 21.00
N LEU A 794 -8.53 -16.97 19.72
CA LEU A 794 -9.63 -16.16 19.20
C LEU A 794 -10.12 -16.69 17.84
N THR A 795 -11.42 -16.55 17.59
CA THR A 795 -12.04 -16.88 16.29
C THR A 795 -11.40 -16.05 15.18
N GLY A 796 -11.20 -16.65 14.00
CA GLY A 796 -10.71 -15.93 12.83
C GLY A 796 -9.24 -15.52 12.90
N ARG A 797 -8.42 -16.15 13.74
CA ARG A 797 -6.97 -15.91 13.79
C ARG A 797 -6.14 -16.86 12.94
N LYS A 798 -6.78 -17.81 12.26
CA LYS A 798 -6.15 -18.81 11.38
C LYS A 798 -6.62 -18.75 9.92
N ILE A 799 -7.03 -17.57 9.44
CA ILE A 799 -7.61 -17.36 8.10
C ILE A 799 -6.74 -17.85 6.93
N ILE A 800 -5.41 -17.83 7.05
CA ILE A 800 -4.51 -18.36 6.00
C ILE A 800 -4.47 -19.89 6.03
N ILE A 801 -4.57 -20.51 7.21
CA ILE A 801 -4.71 -21.97 7.38
C ILE A 801 -6.09 -22.43 6.90
N ASP A 802 -7.11 -21.58 7.03
CA ASP A 802 -8.46 -21.88 6.55
C ASP A 802 -8.62 -21.82 5.04
N THR A 803 -7.64 -21.24 4.35
CA THR A 803 -7.68 -20.98 2.92
C THR A 803 -6.58 -21.72 2.17
N TYR A 804 -5.51 -21.03 1.79
CA TYR A 804 -4.57 -21.52 0.78
C TYR A 804 -3.13 -21.57 1.28
N GLY A 805 -2.90 -21.41 2.59
CA GLY A 805 -1.57 -21.58 3.21
C GLY A 805 -0.50 -20.63 2.67
N GLY A 806 -0.90 -19.42 2.27
CA GLY A 806 -0.03 -18.38 1.70
C GLY A 806 -0.09 -18.28 0.16
N TRP A 807 -0.69 -19.25 -0.53
CA TRP A 807 -0.92 -19.19 -1.97
C TRP A 807 -2.13 -18.33 -2.33
N GLY A 808 -2.18 -17.87 -3.59
CA GLY A 808 -3.26 -17.01 -4.06
C GLY A 808 -3.25 -15.65 -3.34
N ALA A 809 -4.36 -15.31 -2.70
CA ALA A 809 -4.51 -14.10 -1.90
C ALA A 809 -5.62 -14.28 -0.84
N HIS A 810 -5.74 -13.32 0.08
CA HIS A 810 -6.78 -13.32 1.11
C HIS A 810 -7.36 -11.91 1.29
N GLY A 811 -8.67 -11.80 1.51
CA GLY A 811 -9.36 -10.51 1.60
C GLY A 811 -9.54 -9.98 3.03
N GLY A 812 -9.19 -10.78 4.03
CA GLY A 812 -9.13 -10.41 5.45
C GLY A 812 -10.30 -10.93 6.30
N GLY A 813 -11.43 -11.25 5.69
CA GLY A 813 -12.60 -11.77 6.40
C GLY A 813 -12.41 -13.20 6.93
N ALA A 814 -12.66 -13.42 8.22
CA ALA A 814 -12.74 -14.75 8.82
C ALA A 814 -14.05 -15.48 8.43
N PHE A 815 -14.06 -16.81 8.55
CA PHE A 815 -15.22 -17.63 8.17
C PHE A 815 -16.08 -18.05 9.37
N SER A 816 -15.46 -18.64 10.40
CA SER A 816 -16.15 -19.28 11.51
C SER A 816 -17.07 -18.32 12.27
N GLY A 817 -18.23 -18.84 12.71
CA GLY A 817 -19.23 -18.06 13.43
C GLY A 817 -20.13 -17.18 12.56
N LYS A 818 -19.96 -17.19 11.24
CA LYS A 818 -20.72 -16.34 10.31
C LYS A 818 -21.75 -17.11 9.50
N ASP A 819 -22.98 -16.61 9.47
CA ASP A 819 -24.04 -17.15 8.60
C ASP A 819 -23.79 -16.83 7.10
N PRO A 820 -24.44 -17.54 6.16
CA PRO A 820 -24.17 -17.42 4.73
C PRO A 820 -24.43 -16.04 4.11
N THR A 821 -25.17 -15.15 4.78
CA THR A 821 -25.35 -13.77 4.30
C THR A 821 -24.10 -12.93 4.46
N LYS A 822 -23.14 -13.37 5.28
CA LYS A 822 -21.85 -12.69 5.44
C LYS A 822 -20.95 -13.16 4.31
N VAL A 823 -20.75 -12.25 3.35
CA VAL A 823 -20.01 -12.53 2.11
C VAL A 823 -18.59 -13.00 2.35
N ASP A 824 -17.98 -12.67 3.50
CA ASP A 824 -16.65 -13.17 3.88
C ASP A 824 -16.53 -14.69 3.74
N ARG A 825 -17.58 -15.41 4.14
CA ARG A 825 -17.65 -16.86 4.03
C ARG A 825 -18.22 -17.30 2.69
N SER A 826 -19.43 -16.87 2.35
CA SER A 826 -20.14 -17.38 1.18
C SER A 826 -19.48 -17.00 -0.14
N ALA A 827 -18.98 -15.76 -0.27
CA ALA A 827 -18.30 -15.35 -1.49
C ALA A 827 -16.87 -15.94 -1.59
N ALA A 828 -16.17 -16.19 -0.47
CA ALA A 828 -14.92 -16.94 -0.52
C ALA A 828 -15.14 -18.37 -1.03
N TYR A 829 -16.23 -19.02 -0.59
CA TYR A 829 -16.60 -20.36 -1.06
C TYR A 829 -16.95 -20.38 -2.55
N ILE A 830 -17.73 -19.41 -3.06
CA ILE A 830 -18.03 -19.37 -4.49
C ILE A 830 -16.79 -19.01 -5.32
N CYS A 831 -15.89 -18.15 -4.82
CA CYS A 831 -14.62 -17.89 -5.50
C CYS A 831 -13.78 -19.16 -5.61
N ARG A 832 -13.74 -19.98 -4.55
CA ARG A 832 -13.09 -21.30 -4.59
C ARG A 832 -13.72 -22.19 -5.66
N GLN A 833 -15.05 -22.28 -5.71
CA GLN A 833 -15.74 -23.08 -6.72
C GLN A 833 -15.42 -22.60 -8.14
N MET A 834 -15.40 -21.29 -8.38
CA MET A 834 -15.02 -20.71 -9.68
C MET A 834 -13.59 -21.07 -10.07
N ALA A 835 -12.60 -20.79 -9.20
CA ALA A 835 -11.20 -21.09 -9.46
C ALA A 835 -10.97 -22.59 -9.71
N LYS A 836 -11.58 -23.45 -8.88
CA LYS A 836 -11.51 -24.91 -9.05
C LYS A 836 -12.15 -25.36 -10.36
N SER A 837 -13.27 -24.75 -10.78
CA SER A 837 -13.94 -25.09 -12.04
C SER A 837 -13.08 -24.76 -13.25
N VAL A 838 -12.37 -23.62 -13.24
CA VAL A 838 -11.41 -23.25 -14.30
C VAL A 838 -10.27 -24.27 -14.40
N VAL A 839 -9.65 -24.61 -13.27
CA VAL A 839 -8.49 -25.52 -13.25
C VAL A 839 -8.89 -26.96 -13.57
N SER A 840 -9.93 -27.50 -12.92
CA SER A 840 -10.38 -28.88 -13.14
C SER A 840 -10.94 -29.13 -14.54
N SER A 841 -11.47 -28.10 -15.21
CA SER A 841 -11.91 -28.18 -16.60
C SER A 841 -10.77 -28.01 -17.62
N GLY A 842 -9.54 -27.76 -17.14
CA GLY A 842 -8.35 -27.63 -17.97
C GLY A 842 -8.30 -26.35 -18.81
N LEU A 843 -8.93 -25.27 -18.33
CA LEU A 843 -8.86 -23.94 -18.96
C LEU A 843 -7.58 -23.19 -18.55
N SER A 844 -7.04 -23.48 -17.35
CA SER A 844 -5.79 -22.93 -16.85
C SER A 844 -5.12 -23.90 -15.87
N ALA A 845 -3.80 -23.85 -15.68
CA ALA A 845 -3.13 -24.66 -14.66
C ALA A 845 -3.34 -24.08 -13.25
N ARG A 846 -3.42 -22.74 -13.16
CA ARG A 846 -3.63 -21.99 -11.93
C ARG A 846 -4.69 -20.92 -12.15
N CYS A 847 -5.50 -20.66 -11.13
CA CYS A 847 -6.52 -19.62 -11.21
C CYS A 847 -6.73 -18.97 -9.85
N LEU A 848 -6.65 -17.65 -9.81
CA LEU A 848 -7.08 -16.80 -8.71
C LEU A 848 -8.31 -16.02 -9.16
N VAL A 849 -9.36 -16.03 -8.34
CA VAL A 849 -10.60 -15.28 -8.58
C VAL A 849 -10.84 -14.35 -7.39
N GLN A 850 -11.14 -13.09 -7.64
CA GLN A 850 -11.52 -12.12 -6.63
C GLN A 850 -12.95 -11.63 -6.86
N LEU A 851 -13.72 -11.53 -5.79
CA LEU A 851 -14.99 -10.79 -5.74
C LEU A 851 -14.90 -9.67 -4.70
N SER A 852 -15.68 -8.61 -4.91
CA SER A 852 -15.89 -7.57 -3.89
C SER A 852 -17.36 -7.15 -3.79
N TYR A 853 -17.78 -6.73 -2.60
CA TYR A 853 -19.14 -6.31 -2.29
C TYR A 853 -19.17 -5.03 -1.45
N ALA A 854 -20.26 -4.27 -1.59
CA ALA A 854 -20.68 -3.27 -0.62
C ALA A 854 -21.89 -3.77 0.17
N ILE A 855 -21.96 -3.38 1.45
CA ILE A 855 -23.07 -3.73 2.33
C ILE A 855 -24.43 -3.34 1.71
N GLY A 856 -25.39 -4.26 1.76
CA GLY A 856 -26.74 -4.06 1.24
C GLY A 856 -26.89 -4.17 -0.29
N VAL A 857 -25.79 -4.32 -1.05
CA VAL A 857 -25.79 -4.51 -2.50
C VAL A 857 -25.70 -6.01 -2.81
N ALA A 858 -26.63 -6.53 -3.62
CA ALA A 858 -26.65 -7.96 -3.96
C ALA A 858 -25.63 -8.32 -5.05
N LYS A 859 -25.47 -7.48 -6.08
CA LYS A 859 -24.52 -7.74 -7.17
C LYS A 859 -23.09 -7.42 -6.72
N PRO A 860 -22.09 -8.26 -7.05
CA PRO A 860 -20.70 -7.95 -6.76
C PRO A 860 -20.24 -6.69 -7.51
N LEU A 861 -19.41 -5.88 -6.86
CA LEU A 861 -18.85 -4.64 -7.43
C LEU A 861 -17.72 -4.92 -8.42
N SER A 862 -17.00 -6.02 -8.23
CA SER A 862 -15.93 -6.46 -9.14
C SER A 862 -15.83 -7.98 -9.21
N LEU A 863 -15.39 -8.45 -10.38
CA LEU A 863 -14.83 -9.77 -10.62
C LEU A 863 -13.45 -9.57 -11.23
N PHE A 864 -12.41 -10.10 -10.60
CA PHE A 864 -11.06 -10.14 -11.15
C PHE A 864 -10.59 -11.59 -11.23
N VAL A 865 -9.92 -11.95 -12.34
CA VAL A 865 -9.40 -13.29 -12.59
C VAL A 865 -7.95 -13.17 -13.01
N GLU A 866 -7.09 -14.02 -12.44
CA GLU A 866 -5.68 -14.14 -12.76
C GLU A 866 -5.33 -15.62 -12.97
N THR A 867 -4.69 -15.93 -14.09
CA THR A 867 -4.29 -17.29 -14.48
C THR A 867 -2.78 -17.50 -14.34
N TYR A 868 -2.03 -16.47 -13.97
CA TYR A 868 -0.57 -16.45 -13.90
C TYR A 868 0.08 -16.79 -15.24
N GLY A 869 -0.58 -16.49 -16.36
CA GLY A 869 -0.14 -16.85 -17.72
C GLY A 869 -0.30 -18.33 -18.07
N SER A 870 -1.04 -19.09 -17.25
CA SER A 870 -1.18 -20.55 -17.39
C SER A 870 -2.47 -21.02 -18.07
N GLU A 871 -3.20 -20.10 -18.69
CA GLU A 871 -4.34 -20.38 -19.57
C GLU A 871 -3.95 -21.35 -20.71
N LYS A 872 -4.91 -22.17 -21.15
CA LYS A 872 -4.68 -23.25 -22.13
C LYS A 872 -5.48 -23.02 -23.40
N GLY A 873 -4.87 -23.37 -24.54
CA GLY A 873 -5.49 -23.26 -25.85
C GLY A 873 -5.46 -21.82 -26.38
N ALA A 874 -6.54 -21.40 -27.04
CA ALA A 874 -6.67 -20.06 -27.62
C ALA A 874 -7.41 -19.06 -26.71
N LEU A 875 -7.79 -19.48 -25.49
CA LEU A 875 -8.50 -18.64 -24.54
C LEU A 875 -7.56 -17.65 -23.88
N THR A 876 -8.02 -16.41 -23.72
CA THR A 876 -7.37 -15.38 -22.90
C THR A 876 -7.94 -15.34 -21.48
N VAL A 877 -7.28 -14.61 -20.59
CA VAL A 877 -7.80 -14.35 -19.22
C VAL A 877 -9.15 -13.63 -19.25
N ASP A 878 -9.35 -12.73 -20.20
CA ASP A 878 -10.63 -12.04 -20.39
C ASP A 878 -11.73 -13.02 -20.83
N ASP A 879 -11.41 -13.99 -21.70
CA ASP A 879 -12.34 -15.04 -22.09
C ASP A 879 -12.74 -15.89 -20.88
N ILE A 880 -11.78 -16.31 -20.05
CA ILE A 880 -12.05 -17.07 -18.81
C ILE A 880 -12.93 -16.24 -17.84
N THR A 881 -12.67 -14.94 -17.72
CA THR A 881 -13.49 -14.02 -16.93
C THR A 881 -14.93 -13.98 -17.43
N ASN A 882 -15.13 -13.93 -18.75
CA ASN A 882 -16.45 -13.94 -19.36
C ASN A 882 -17.17 -15.28 -19.20
N VAL A 883 -16.44 -16.41 -19.28
CA VAL A 883 -16.98 -17.74 -18.97
C VAL A 883 -17.53 -17.79 -17.54
N LEU A 884 -16.79 -17.26 -16.56
CA LEU A 884 -17.27 -17.19 -15.18
C LEU A 884 -18.51 -16.31 -15.03
N LYS A 885 -18.59 -15.18 -15.74
CA LYS A 885 -19.78 -14.31 -15.73
C LYS A 885 -21.04 -15.00 -16.26
N ILE A 886 -20.89 -15.87 -17.26
CA ILE A 886 -22.00 -16.65 -17.84
C ILE A 886 -22.48 -17.71 -16.83
N GLU A 887 -21.54 -18.48 -16.29
CA GLU A 887 -21.82 -19.74 -15.58
C GLU A 887 -22.15 -19.55 -14.09
N PHE A 888 -21.77 -18.42 -13.47
CA PHE A 888 -21.96 -18.20 -12.03
C PHE A 888 -22.91 -17.02 -11.73
N ASP A 889 -23.66 -17.16 -10.64
CA ASP A 889 -24.46 -16.09 -10.04
C ASP A 889 -23.92 -15.86 -8.62
N CYS A 890 -23.22 -14.74 -8.45
CA CYS A 890 -22.53 -14.43 -7.22
C CYS A 890 -23.35 -13.51 -6.30
N ARG A 891 -24.66 -13.35 -6.51
CA ARG A 891 -25.49 -12.64 -5.52
C ARG A 891 -25.55 -13.47 -4.22
N PRO A 892 -25.48 -12.87 -3.02
CA PRO A 892 -25.47 -13.61 -1.75
C PRO A 892 -26.60 -14.63 -1.61
N GLY A 893 -27.82 -14.27 -2.05
CA GLY A 893 -28.96 -15.20 -2.10
C GLY A 893 -28.73 -16.40 -3.02
N ALA A 894 -28.23 -16.15 -4.24
CA ALA A 894 -27.91 -17.18 -5.23
C ALA A 894 -26.79 -18.13 -4.75
N ILE A 895 -25.76 -17.59 -4.11
CA ILE A 895 -24.67 -18.38 -3.52
C ILE A 895 -25.22 -19.29 -2.41
N ALA A 896 -26.02 -18.72 -1.50
CA ALA A 896 -26.59 -19.49 -0.39
C ALA A 896 -27.46 -20.65 -0.87
N GLN A 897 -28.21 -20.47 -1.96
CA GLN A 897 -29.03 -21.52 -2.56
C GLN A 897 -28.17 -22.55 -3.31
N SER A 898 -27.29 -22.10 -4.21
CA SER A 898 -26.48 -22.99 -5.06
C SER A 898 -25.54 -23.90 -4.28
N LEU A 899 -24.98 -23.40 -3.16
CA LEU A 899 -24.08 -24.15 -2.29
C LEU A 899 -24.78 -24.75 -1.05
N ALA A 900 -26.12 -24.69 -1.00
CA ALA A 900 -26.94 -25.18 0.11
C ALA A 900 -26.47 -24.69 1.49
N LEU A 901 -26.10 -23.41 1.63
CA LEU A 901 -25.42 -22.89 2.81
C LEU A 901 -26.31 -22.72 4.06
N ARG A 902 -27.63 -22.91 3.97
CA ARG A 902 -28.52 -22.78 5.13
C ARG A 902 -28.70 -24.08 5.92
N GLU A 903 -27.77 -25.01 5.76
CA GLU A 903 -27.73 -26.31 6.44
C GLU A 903 -26.69 -26.27 7.57
N PRO A 904 -26.90 -27.00 8.69
CA PRO A 904 -25.96 -27.06 9.81
C PRO A 904 -24.80 -28.03 9.50
N LYS A 905 -23.66 -27.49 9.06
CA LYS A 905 -22.50 -28.26 8.57
C LYS A 905 -21.14 -27.58 8.80
N TYR A 906 -21.11 -26.50 9.54
CA TYR A 906 -19.97 -25.58 9.60
C TYR A 906 -18.90 -26.00 10.61
N GLN A 907 -19.26 -26.67 11.70
CA GLN A 907 -18.27 -27.16 12.68
C GLN A 907 -17.23 -28.06 12.00
N ASP A 908 -17.67 -28.88 11.05
CA ASP A 908 -16.79 -29.73 10.25
C ASP A 908 -15.75 -28.93 9.45
N THR A 909 -16.03 -27.66 9.11
CA THR A 909 -15.14 -26.78 8.33
C THR A 909 -14.10 -26.06 9.20
N ALA A 910 -14.36 -25.89 10.49
CA ALA A 910 -13.62 -24.99 11.38
C ALA A 910 -12.17 -25.45 11.70
N ALA A 911 -11.82 -26.69 11.38
CA ALA A 911 -10.45 -27.20 11.45
C ALA A 911 -10.11 -27.97 10.16
N TYR A 912 -8.81 -27.99 9.86
CA TYR A 912 -8.23 -28.68 8.70
C TYR A 912 -8.67 -28.13 7.33
N CYS A 913 -8.73 -26.80 7.23
CA CYS A 913 -9.06 -26.04 6.02
C CYS A 913 -10.52 -26.20 5.55
N HIS A 914 -11.06 -25.12 4.99
CA HIS A 914 -12.39 -25.10 4.39
C HIS A 914 -12.40 -25.69 2.97
N PHE A 915 -11.23 -25.77 2.33
CA PHE A 915 -11.07 -26.11 0.91
C PHE A 915 -10.26 -27.40 0.72
N GLY A 916 -10.36 -27.98 -0.47
CA GLY A 916 -9.65 -29.22 -0.83
C GLY A 916 -10.23 -30.48 -0.19
N ARG A 917 -11.45 -30.42 0.33
CA ARG A 917 -12.14 -31.53 0.97
C ARG A 917 -13.18 -32.13 0.03
N GLU A 918 -13.33 -33.44 0.09
CA GLU A 918 -14.25 -34.13 -0.80
C GLU A 918 -15.70 -33.71 -0.50
N PRO A 919 -16.46 -33.27 -1.53
CA PRO A 919 -17.87 -32.93 -1.37
C PRO A 919 -18.68 -34.20 -1.11
N VAL A 920 -19.45 -34.22 -0.02
CA VAL A 920 -20.20 -35.41 0.42
C VAL A 920 -21.57 -35.04 0.93
N THR A 921 -22.58 -35.87 0.66
CA THR A 921 -23.92 -35.71 1.25
C THR A 921 -24.10 -36.71 2.39
N LYS A 922 -24.34 -36.23 3.60
CA LYS A 922 -24.60 -37.06 4.80
C LYS A 922 -25.95 -36.69 5.38
N ASN A 923 -26.83 -37.67 5.57
CA ASN A 923 -28.18 -37.45 6.13
C ASN A 923 -28.97 -36.34 5.40
N GLY A 924 -28.79 -36.22 4.08
CA GLY A 924 -29.44 -35.19 3.26
C GLY A 924 -28.78 -33.81 3.29
N ILE A 925 -27.72 -33.60 4.09
CA ILE A 925 -26.96 -32.34 4.18
C ILE A 925 -25.73 -32.41 3.28
N LYS A 926 -25.48 -31.35 2.49
CA LYS A 926 -24.39 -31.29 1.50
C LYS A 926 -23.14 -30.63 2.07
N PHE A 927 -22.13 -31.39 2.45
CA PHE A 927 -20.87 -30.88 2.96
C PHE A 927 -19.92 -30.48 1.81
N PHE A 928 -19.22 -29.36 1.98
CA PHE A 928 -18.21 -28.84 1.04
C PHE A 928 -18.72 -28.67 -0.39
N GLU A 929 -19.98 -28.26 -0.58
CA GLU A 929 -20.59 -28.14 -1.93
C GLU A 929 -19.79 -27.21 -2.87
N TRP A 930 -19.04 -26.24 -2.33
CA TRP A 930 -18.13 -25.37 -3.10
C TRP A 930 -16.95 -26.12 -3.73
N GLU A 931 -16.67 -27.34 -3.31
CA GLU A 931 -15.67 -28.22 -3.92
C GLU A 931 -16.23 -29.03 -5.11
N ASN A 932 -17.56 -29.03 -5.35
CA ASN A 932 -18.14 -29.52 -6.60
C ASN A 932 -17.89 -28.50 -7.72
N SER A 933 -16.92 -28.76 -8.59
CA SER A 933 -16.65 -27.90 -9.74
C SER A 933 -17.76 -27.98 -10.78
N LYS A 934 -18.00 -26.87 -11.49
CA LYS A 934 -18.80 -26.85 -12.71
C LYS A 934 -17.93 -27.28 -13.89
N ASP A 935 -18.50 -28.09 -14.77
CA ASP A 935 -17.83 -28.48 -16.02
C ASP A 935 -17.82 -27.31 -17.02
N LEU A 936 -16.63 -26.75 -17.23
CA LEU A 936 -16.38 -25.66 -18.18
C LEU A 936 -15.65 -26.17 -19.44
N SER A 937 -15.47 -27.48 -19.61
CA SER A 937 -14.69 -28.07 -20.70
C SER A 937 -15.20 -27.69 -22.09
N LYS A 938 -16.51 -27.43 -22.23
CA LYS A 938 -17.14 -26.94 -23.47
C LYS A 938 -16.53 -25.64 -24.00
N TYR A 939 -15.92 -24.82 -23.15
CA TYR A 939 -15.29 -23.56 -23.54
C TYR A 939 -13.86 -23.73 -24.06
N LYS A 940 -13.20 -24.87 -23.79
CA LYS A 940 -11.79 -25.11 -24.13
C LYS A 940 -11.48 -25.00 -25.62
N SER A 941 -12.45 -25.31 -26.48
CA SER A 941 -12.34 -25.26 -27.94
C SER A 941 -12.92 -23.97 -28.54
N MET A 942 -13.44 -23.05 -27.74
CA MET A 942 -14.06 -21.81 -28.24
C MET A 942 -12.99 -20.76 -28.54
N SER A 943 -13.20 -19.97 -29.60
CA SER A 943 -12.46 -18.73 -29.84
C SER A 943 -13.00 -17.58 -28.99
N SER A 944 -12.21 -16.52 -28.78
CA SER A 944 -12.65 -15.33 -28.03
C SER A 944 -13.94 -14.73 -28.61
N SER A 945 -14.10 -14.72 -29.94
CA SER A 945 -15.34 -14.26 -30.59
C SER A 945 -16.57 -15.11 -30.25
N GLN A 946 -16.40 -16.43 -30.08
CA GLN A 946 -17.48 -17.33 -29.68
C GLN A 946 -17.83 -17.12 -28.20
N VAL A 947 -16.84 -16.88 -27.33
CA VAL A 947 -17.06 -16.56 -25.91
C VAL A 947 -17.80 -15.23 -25.77
N GLU A 948 -17.40 -14.20 -26.52
CA GLU A 948 -18.07 -12.90 -26.54
C GLU A 948 -19.52 -13.02 -27.02
N ALA A 949 -19.78 -13.80 -28.07
CA ALA A 949 -21.14 -14.07 -28.54
C ALA A 949 -21.99 -14.79 -27.48
N ALA A 950 -21.42 -15.78 -26.78
CA ALA A 950 -22.10 -16.48 -25.69
C ALA A 950 -22.40 -15.56 -24.50
N LEU A 951 -21.49 -14.65 -24.16
CA LEU A 951 -21.71 -13.64 -23.12
C LEU A 951 -22.87 -12.71 -23.49
N LYS A 952 -22.89 -12.17 -24.72
CA LYS A 952 -23.96 -11.30 -25.22
C LYS A 952 -25.32 -11.99 -25.27
N ALA A 953 -25.35 -13.29 -25.55
CA ALA A 953 -26.57 -14.10 -25.54
C ALA A 953 -27.04 -14.45 -24.11
N SER A 954 -26.19 -14.27 -23.09
CA SER A 954 -26.51 -14.57 -21.70
C SER A 954 -27.20 -13.41 -20.98
N THR A 955 -27.79 -13.69 -19.83
CA THR A 955 -28.40 -12.67 -18.94
C THR A 955 -27.42 -12.17 -17.88
N TYR A 956 -26.11 -12.13 -18.16
CA TYR A 956 -25.08 -11.83 -17.15
C TYR A 956 -25.30 -10.48 -16.44
N LEU A 957 -25.78 -9.43 -17.12
CA LEU A 957 -26.08 -8.12 -16.50
C LEU A 957 -27.17 -8.17 -15.42
N THR A 958 -27.97 -9.24 -15.36
CA THR A 958 -28.92 -9.44 -14.24
C THR A 958 -28.21 -9.88 -12.95
N LYS A 959 -26.99 -10.43 -13.06
CA LYS A 959 -26.19 -11.00 -11.96
C LYS A 959 -25.01 -10.12 -11.58
N TRP A 960 -24.44 -9.39 -12.54
CA TRP A 960 -23.24 -8.57 -12.40
C TRP A 960 -23.57 -7.07 -12.50
N VAL A 961 -22.78 -6.24 -11.84
CA VAL A 961 -22.76 -4.79 -12.12
C VAL A 961 -22.15 -4.59 -13.51
N ASP A 962 -22.69 -3.62 -14.27
CA ASP A 962 -22.21 -3.26 -15.61
C ASP A 962 -20.78 -2.72 -15.59
#